data_AF-A0A961HM24-F1
#
_entry.id   AF-A0A961HM24-F1
#
_cell.length_a   1.000
_cell.length_b   1.000
_cell.length_c   1.000
_cell.angle_alpha   90.00
_cell.angle_beta   90.00
_cell.angle_gamma   90.00
#
_symmetry.space_group_name_H-M   'P 1'
#
loop_
_entity.id
_entity.type
_entity.pdbx_description
1 polymer ?
#
loop_
_entity_poly.entity_id
_entity_poly.type
_entity_poly.pdbx_seq_one_letter_code
_entity_poly.pdbx_strand_id
1 'polypeptide(L)'
;MPIVLALILLLVLLLNHPGVLAPDIKPEIYMAPWREAQALSRAWRESPKLGEPNFNVGLFPVAWVVGVIQAIGFDADLSMRALRWVLLLVGGWGASRLYGLVAGPQRRPIGHVIAAVLYVANPYMVTAGDFLAIVLPAAFLPWMALFLLRAATAGGWRYPAAAALCFAAMSGMNAAVIPLIQLLCLPAVLWYAARGLGVGWRRTLIAAGKWGLLAGLLSVYWLVPSVAALGAGSHVTHFSESLEGIAGSSSFGEVIRGLGLWVLYGRDADGPWQPGFAAYLDNPLVIAASFLLPLLAVLSALVVRGPARRFALLLAVPATVLMVGAHPVSSPTPFGRVVLWAFEHVPGAAAFRTTNKVGAVMVLGLVLLCALAAPEILRRARRFAPRPVLAVVAAGALVINTWPAWTGGLYSLPLPVPDYWYKAADALDRGPADRRVWFLPGVAQPQYTWSEDRPDDLNNAVLSRPSFVRITLPESSPYGASLLAAVDTGLQEGTLPAGTLSASARYLGVGDVLVRHDVRWDKAGGARPLDVALQVGSDPGFRFTGADGAPGEGILRTADQPPTELDLPPLQRYEVSDSRAVVRSEALDGLVLVDGDGWALAPLVQVGLLPAQPVFTFTSALRKADLVARLGSTSRLVLTDTNRRREVTPNRLTSAYGPVVAASTDPGPTIALGDEDSQTVLVSEGGAVTSTQDTPEYGVNAASSPENAFDANPTTAWTFGEFGEALGQSVTVRPSKPVAVDEVAIDIPPTVGQRITALRVEADGAAKEVKVPGDGRVAVAFPGVRATVLTVTVTGIEGEGDNPVSIADVSAPGLHIRRVARLPIATTTALERLDTSARSALAATPTDVVLTRVAGQATPVDDEERRLDRDFTLPADRDFRVYGLVRPDASAPDDMLDTVLGVTGNAVARSSSRAFDAVEVRGSRAFDGNPKTGWIPGRGVRGEWLEATLSRRHPMSYIVVEQPSDASTWVTRAEVLVDDAVVATATLSPGRVRIPFPETVGRTLRLRVTDYQGTGFPIISEIEAAGARVAPAREASSQECMTLGTLDGVPLKVRPVGAVDGEGPRLVAGCDTVRLAAGKHRLRSLPGWAADTLVLRDTLGEAAVPGRAGP
;
A
#
# COMPACT_ATOMS: atom_id res chain seq x y z
N MET A 1 -28.42 -31.05 25.59
CA MET A 1 -29.40 -30.28 24.81
C MET A 1 -30.50 -31.24 24.38
N PRO A 2 -31.80 -30.87 24.40
CA PRO A 2 -32.84 -31.70 23.79
C PRO A 2 -32.48 -32.01 22.33
N ILE A 3 -32.66 -33.26 21.89
CA ILE A 3 -32.33 -33.72 20.52
C ILE A 3 -32.97 -32.80 19.46
N VAL A 4 -34.20 -32.35 19.71
CA VAL A 4 -34.94 -31.42 18.84
C VAL A 4 -34.18 -30.11 18.61
N LEU A 5 -33.60 -29.51 19.65
CA LEU A 5 -32.83 -28.26 19.49
C LEU A 5 -31.52 -28.48 18.74
N ALA A 6 -30.90 -29.66 18.88
CA ALA A 6 -29.70 -30.03 18.11
C ALA A 6 -30.02 -30.22 16.62
N LEU A 7 -31.18 -30.79 16.31
CA LEU A 7 -31.68 -30.93 14.94
C LEU A 7 -32.07 -29.57 14.34
N ILE A 8 -32.73 -28.69 15.08
CA ILE A 8 -33.02 -27.32 14.62
C ILE A 8 -31.73 -26.58 14.30
N LEU A 9 -30.73 -26.66 15.19
CA LEU A 9 -29.42 -26.06 14.94
C LEU A 9 -28.78 -26.64 13.67
N LEU A 10 -28.81 -27.96 13.47
CA LEU A 10 -28.30 -28.60 12.27
C LEU A 10 -29.01 -28.07 11.01
N LEU A 11 -30.34 -28.00 11.04
CA LEU A 11 -31.14 -27.51 9.92
C LEU A 11 -30.83 -26.04 9.61
N VAL A 12 -30.71 -25.18 10.63
CA VAL A 12 -30.28 -23.79 10.46
C VAL A 12 -28.92 -23.75 9.75
N LEU A 13 -27.94 -24.51 10.24
CA LEU A 13 -26.60 -24.52 9.65
C LEU A 13 -26.58 -25.08 8.22
N LEU A 14 -27.43 -26.04 7.86
CA LEU A 14 -27.48 -26.66 6.53
C LEU A 14 -28.28 -25.84 5.51
N LEU A 15 -29.34 -25.15 5.94
CA LEU A 15 -30.25 -24.43 5.05
C LEU A 15 -29.77 -23.01 4.68
N ASN A 16 -28.76 -22.47 5.36
CA ASN A 16 -28.16 -21.19 5.00
C ASN A 16 -27.18 -21.37 3.82
N HIS A 17 -27.53 -20.96 2.60
CA HIS A 17 -26.71 -21.12 1.38
C HIS A 17 -26.21 -22.56 1.14
N PRO A 18 -27.10 -23.53 0.87
CA PRO A 18 -26.71 -24.94 0.72
C PRO A 18 -25.77 -25.13 -0.49
N GLY A 19 -24.69 -25.91 -0.31
CA GLY A 19 -23.75 -26.26 -1.38
C GLY A 19 -22.71 -25.19 -1.70
N VAL A 20 -22.68 -24.09 -0.94
CA VAL A 20 -21.69 -23.01 -1.09
C VAL A 20 -20.77 -23.03 0.11
N LEU A 21 -19.49 -23.31 -0.12
CA LEU A 21 -18.45 -23.18 0.90
C LEU A 21 -18.33 -21.71 1.30
N ALA A 22 -18.36 -21.43 2.60
CA ALA A 22 -18.16 -20.09 3.13
C ALA A 22 -17.13 -20.15 4.27
N PRO A 23 -15.86 -20.35 3.92
CA PRO A 23 -14.85 -20.79 4.88
C PRO A 23 -14.69 -19.74 5.99
N ASP A 24 -14.85 -20.21 7.22
CA ASP A 24 -14.77 -19.44 8.46
C ASP A 24 -13.32 -19.26 8.98
N ILE A 25 -12.35 -19.67 8.15
CA ILE A 25 -10.90 -19.56 8.29
C ILE A 25 -10.28 -19.66 6.88
N LYS A 26 -9.01 -20.07 6.75
CA LYS A 26 -8.34 -20.24 5.46
C LYS A 26 -9.04 -21.26 4.55
N PRO A 27 -9.26 -20.98 3.25
CA PRO A 27 -9.93 -21.90 2.33
C PRO A 27 -9.25 -23.28 2.23
N GLU A 28 -7.91 -23.33 2.28
CA GLU A 28 -7.15 -24.58 2.16
C GLU A 28 -7.41 -25.58 3.31
N ILE A 29 -7.90 -25.11 4.46
CA ILE A 29 -8.32 -25.99 5.56
C ILE A 29 -9.47 -26.89 5.13
N TYR A 30 -10.36 -26.41 4.27
CA TYR A 30 -11.52 -27.14 3.77
C TYR A 30 -11.33 -27.69 2.37
N MET A 31 -10.58 -27.03 1.50
CA MET A 31 -10.38 -27.47 0.12
C MET A 31 -9.24 -28.48 -0.01
N ALA A 32 -8.26 -28.46 0.89
CA ALA A 32 -7.10 -29.36 0.86
C ALA A 32 -6.57 -29.72 2.27
N PRO A 33 -7.42 -30.23 3.20
CA PRO A 33 -7.06 -30.37 4.62
C PRO A 33 -5.80 -31.20 4.88
N TRP A 34 -5.59 -32.28 4.13
CA TRP A 34 -4.42 -33.15 4.32
C TRP A 34 -3.12 -32.49 3.88
N ARG A 35 -3.17 -31.78 2.74
CA ARG A 35 -2.02 -31.01 2.23
C ARG A 35 -1.67 -29.89 3.20
N GLU A 36 -2.68 -29.18 3.70
CA GLU A 36 -2.47 -28.12 4.66
C GLU A 36 -2.00 -28.66 6.02
N ALA A 37 -2.54 -29.77 6.53
CA ALA A 37 -2.02 -30.41 7.74
C ALA A 37 -0.54 -30.81 7.59
N GLN A 38 -0.14 -31.31 6.42
CA GLN A 38 1.26 -31.61 6.13
C GLN A 38 2.12 -30.34 6.13
N ALA A 39 1.67 -29.26 5.48
CA ALA A 39 2.37 -27.98 5.46
C ALA A 39 2.52 -27.41 6.89
N LEU A 40 1.45 -27.46 7.68
CA LEU A 40 1.40 -26.96 9.05
C LEU A 40 2.26 -27.76 10.03
N SER A 41 2.64 -29.00 9.69
CA SER A 41 3.54 -29.82 10.51
C SER A 41 5.02 -29.44 10.38
N ARG A 42 5.37 -28.58 9.42
CA ARG A 42 6.75 -28.18 9.12
C ARG A 42 7.09 -26.83 9.78
N ALA A 43 8.36 -26.61 10.10
CA ALA A 43 8.82 -25.33 10.65
C ALA A 43 8.92 -24.21 9.59
N TRP A 44 8.90 -24.57 8.31
CA TRP A 44 9.01 -23.66 7.17
C TRP A 44 7.87 -23.95 6.18
N ARG A 45 7.24 -22.89 5.66
CA ARG A 45 6.26 -22.99 4.56
C ARG A 45 6.85 -22.37 3.31
N GLU A 46 6.69 -23.05 2.18
CA GLU A 46 7.14 -22.54 0.88
C GLU A 46 6.12 -21.61 0.23
N SER A 47 4.83 -21.72 0.57
CA SER A 47 3.70 -20.95 0.01
C SER A 47 2.81 -20.44 1.16
N PRO A 48 1.97 -19.40 0.96
CA PRO A 48 1.63 -18.71 -0.29
C PRO A 48 2.56 -17.53 -0.65
N LYS A 49 3.73 -17.42 0.01
CA LYS A 49 4.72 -16.35 -0.21
C LYS A 49 6.00 -16.90 -0.85
N LEU A 50 7.10 -16.15 -0.79
CA LEU A 50 8.43 -16.63 -1.20
C LEU A 50 9.12 -17.56 -0.18
N GLY A 51 8.39 -17.94 0.88
CA GLY A 51 8.84 -18.77 1.97
C GLY A 51 8.89 -18.01 3.29
N GLU A 52 8.41 -18.64 4.36
CA GLU A 52 8.33 -18.03 5.69
C GLU A 52 8.46 -19.07 6.82
N PRO A 53 8.95 -18.66 8.02
CA PRO A 53 8.82 -19.47 9.22
C PRO A 53 7.34 -19.77 9.48
N ASN A 54 7.03 -21.04 9.75
CA ASN A 54 5.66 -21.45 10.00
C ASN A 54 5.22 -21.07 11.42
N PHE A 55 4.53 -19.94 11.57
CA PHE A 55 3.90 -19.54 12.83
C PHE A 55 2.42 -19.97 12.93
N ASN A 56 1.86 -20.56 11.87
CA ASN A 56 0.47 -21.01 11.78
C ASN A 56 0.27 -22.45 12.27
N VAL A 57 1.30 -23.12 12.80
CA VAL A 57 1.28 -24.50 13.32
C VAL A 57 0.10 -24.80 14.26
N GLY A 58 -0.44 -23.79 14.94
CA GLY A 58 -1.65 -23.90 15.76
C GLY A 58 -2.91 -24.37 15.02
N LEU A 59 -2.94 -24.24 13.68
CA LEU A 59 -4.01 -24.74 12.82
C LEU A 59 -3.89 -26.25 12.50
N PHE A 60 -2.74 -26.88 12.79
CA PHE A 60 -2.52 -28.31 12.46
C PHE A 60 -3.64 -29.23 12.99
N PRO A 61 -4.07 -29.14 14.28
CA PRO A 61 -5.13 -30.00 14.78
C PRO A 61 -6.46 -29.79 14.06
N VAL A 62 -6.72 -28.56 13.59
CA VAL A 62 -7.96 -28.21 12.88
C VAL A 62 -7.95 -28.82 11.48
N ALA A 63 -6.89 -28.60 10.71
CA ALA A 63 -6.73 -29.19 9.38
C ALA A 63 -6.83 -30.72 9.42
N TRP A 64 -6.22 -31.34 10.43
CA TRP A 64 -6.30 -32.79 10.63
C TRP A 64 -7.73 -33.28 10.92
N VAL A 65 -8.46 -32.59 11.81
CA VAL A 65 -9.86 -32.95 12.12
C VAL A 65 -10.76 -32.79 10.90
N VAL A 66 -10.60 -31.70 10.13
CA VAL A 66 -11.35 -31.51 8.88
C VAL A 66 -11.03 -32.62 7.88
N GLY A 67 -9.75 -32.99 7.73
CA GLY A 67 -9.34 -34.12 6.90
C GLY A 67 -10.01 -35.44 7.29
N VAL A 68 -10.15 -35.72 8.60
CA VAL A 68 -10.89 -36.89 9.09
C VAL A 68 -12.37 -36.82 8.77
N ILE A 69 -13.00 -35.65 8.92
CA ILE A 69 -14.42 -35.45 8.56
C ILE A 69 -14.62 -35.73 7.07
N GLN A 70 -13.74 -35.22 6.21
CA GLN A 70 -13.83 -35.42 4.76
C GLN A 70 -13.50 -36.85 4.33
N ALA A 71 -12.63 -37.56 5.05
CA ALA A 71 -12.38 -38.98 4.82
C ALA A 71 -13.63 -39.87 5.01
N ILE A 72 -14.67 -39.38 5.68
CA ILE A 72 -15.96 -40.06 5.86
C ILE A 72 -16.92 -39.79 4.67
N GLY A 73 -16.51 -38.93 3.71
CA GLY A 73 -17.26 -38.62 2.50
C GLY A 73 -17.98 -37.27 2.51
N PHE A 74 -17.68 -36.39 3.46
CA PHE A 74 -18.17 -35.01 3.44
C PHE A 74 -17.31 -34.15 2.52
N ASP A 75 -17.94 -33.30 1.72
CA ASP A 75 -17.25 -32.29 0.92
C ASP A 75 -16.83 -31.09 1.79
N ALA A 76 -16.18 -30.09 1.17
CA ALA A 76 -15.67 -28.92 1.86
C ALA A 76 -16.77 -28.16 2.63
N ASP A 77 -17.89 -27.87 1.97
CA ASP A 77 -19.04 -27.17 2.57
C ASP A 77 -19.61 -27.93 3.77
N LEU A 78 -19.92 -29.21 3.59
CA LEU A 78 -20.53 -30.02 4.65
C LEU A 78 -19.56 -30.25 5.82
N SER A 79 -18.26 -30.37 5.55
CA SER A 79 -17.25 -30.55 6.60
C SER A 79 -17.16 -29.33 7.55
N MET A 80 -17.21 -28.12 7.00
CA MET A 80 -17.28 -26.87 7.77
C MET A 80 -18.53 -26.82 8.64
N ARG A 81 -19.71 -27.09 8.05
CA ARG A 81 -20.99 -27.07 8.77
C ARG A 81 -21.06 -28.12 9.87
N ALA A 82 -20.55 -29.32 9.59
CA ALA A 82 -20.47 -30.41 10.56
C ALA A 82 -19.56 -30.04 11.74
N LEU A 83 -18.38 -29.48 11.46
CA LEU A 83 -17.47 -28.99 12.50
C LEU A 83 -18.14 -27.91 13.35
N ARG A 84 -18.73 -26.88 12.72
CA ARG A 84 -19.45 -25.79 13.41
C ARG A 84 -20.59 -26.33 14.27
N TRP A 85 -21.39 -27.27 13.75
CA TRP A 85 -22.46 -27.92 14.50
C TRP A 85 -21.95 -28.63 15.75
N VAL A 86 -20.89 -29.42 15.63
CA VAL A 86 -20.27 -30.13 16.76
C VAL A 86 -19.75 -29.13 17.80
N LEU A 87 -19.04 -28.08 17.37
CA LEU A 87 -18.50 -27.07 18.28
C LEU A 87 -19.58 -26.33 19.06
N LEU A 88 -20.66 -25.91 18.40
CA LEU A 88 -21.78 -25.25 19.05
C LEU A 88 -22.50 -26.19 20.04
N LEU A 89 -22.65 -27.48 19.71
CA LEU A 89 -23.17 -28.47 20.66
C LEU A 89 -22.27 -28.67 21.87
N VAL A 90 -20.95 -28.74 21.66
CA VAL A 90 -19.95 -28.85 22.75
C VAL A 90 -20.03 -27.62 23.65
N GLY A 91 -20.06 -26.41 23.08
CA GLY A 91 -20.19 -25.15 23.82
C GLY A 91 -21.48 -25.05 24.63
N GLY A 92 -22.62 -25.26 23.99
CA GLY A 92 -23.93 -25.24 24.65
C GLY A 92 -24.05 -26.32 25.74
N TRP A 93 -23.49 -27.51 25.50
CA TRP A 93 -23.45 -28.56 26.52
C TRP A 93 -22.54 -28.19 27.69
N GLY A 94 -21.37 -27.61 27.42
CA GLY A 94 -20.44 -27.12 28.43
C GLY A 94 -21.08 -26.04 29.31
N ALA A 95 -21.70 -25.03 28.71
CA ALA A 95 -22.41 -23.97 29.43
C ALA A 95 -23.53 -24.53 30.32
N SER A 96 -24.27 -25.52 29.80
CA SER A 96 -25.29 -26.23 30.56
C SER A 96 -24.72 -27.00 31.76
N ARG A 97 -23.58 -27.68 31.59
CA ARG A 97 -22.92 -28.42 32.69
C ARG A 97 -22.31 -27.47 33.72
N LEU A 98 -21.73 -26.36 33.29
CA LEU A 98 -21.23 -25.31 34.16
C LEU A 98 -22.36 -24.69 35.00
N TYR A 99 -23.49 -24.34 34.37
CA TYR A 99 -24.70 -23.92 35.09
C TYR A 99 -25.11 -24.93 36.16
N GLY A 100 -25.13 -26.23 35.83
CA GLY A 100 -25.52 -27.28 36.78
C GLY A 100 -24.62 -27.36 38.00
N LEU A 101 -23.33 -27.05 37.85
CA LEU A 101 -22.38 -26.94 38.97
C LEU A 101 -22.62 -25.65 39.76
N VAL A 102 -22.75 -24.51 39.08
CA VAL A 102 -22.89 -23.19 39.70
C VAL A 102 -24.21 -23.03 40.46
N ALA A 103 -25.31 -23.58 39.93
CA ALA A 103 -26.61 -23.55 40.57
C ALA A 103 -26.73 -24.53 41.75
N GLY A 104 -25.85 -25.55 41.82
CA GLY A 104 -25.81 -26.51 42.91
C GLY A 104 -27.18 -27.15 43.20
N PRO A 105 -27.66 -27.14 44.46
CA PRO A 105 -28.99 -27.67 44.82
C PRO A 105 -30.17 -26.97 44.13
N GLN A 106 -29.98 -25.73 43.66
CA GLN A 106 -31.03 -24.91 43.04
C GLN A 106 -31.17 -25.19 41.53
N ARG A 107 -30.36 -26.11 40.97
CA ARG A 107 -30.40 -26.46 39.55
C ARG A 107 -31.79 -26.95 39.12
N ARG A 108 -32.27 -26.47 37.97
CA ARG A 108 -33.53 -26.89 37.35
C ARG A 108 -33.33 -27.22 35.87
N PRO A 109 -34.15 -28.10 35.27
CA PRO A 109 -34.03 -28.47 33.86
C PRO A 109 -34.10 -27.27 32.91
N ILE A 110 -34.94 -26.27 33.19
CA ILE A 110 -35.06 -25.08 32.34
C ILE A 110 -33.76 -24.27 32.29
N GLY A 111 -33.04 -24.13 33.41
CA GLY A 111 -31.78 -23.40 33.42
C GLY A 111 -30.69 -24.08 32.58
N HIS A 112 -30.70 -25.42 32.52
CA HIS A 112 -29.82 -26.17 31.62
C HIS A 112 -30.10 -25.89 30.14
N VAL A 113 -31.37 -25.73 29.76
CA VAL A 113 -31.78 -25.39 28.39
C VAL A 113 -31.42 -23.95 28.07
N ILE A 114 -31.76 -23.00 28.95
CA ILE A 114 -31.45 -21.58 28.77
C ILE A 114 -29.93 -21.35 28.66
N ALA A 115 -29.13 -22.00 29.51
CA ALA A 115 -27.67 -21.91 29.43
C ALA A 115 -27.13 -22.43 28.10
N ALA A 116 -27.66 -23.55 27.58
CA ALA A 116 -27.22 -24.10 26.30
C ALA A 116 -27.63 -23.22 25.12
N VAL A 117 -28.90 -22.79 25.08
CA VAL A 117 -29.48 -22.05 23.95
C VAL A 117 -28.90 -20.65 23.86
N LEU A 118 -28.92 -19.86 24.94
CA LEU A 118 -28.43 -18.48 24.89
C LEU A 118 -26.92 -18.39 24.67
N TYR A 119 -26.14 -19.42 25.04
CA TYR A 119 -24.71 -19.45 24.76
C TYR A 119 -24.40 -19.66 23.28
N VAL A 120 -25.24 -20.43 22.58
CA VAL A 120 -25.08 -20.74 21.15
C VAL A 120 -25.78 -19.72 20.25
N ALA A 121 -26.95 -19.25 20.66
CA ALA A 121 -27.85 -18.41 19.86
C ALA A 121 -27.94 -16.99 20.48
N ASN A 122 -26.96 -16.17 20.17
CA ASN A 122 -26.87 -14.76 20.54
C ASN A 122 -26.09 -13.98 19.45
N PRO A 123 -26.19 -12.62 19.41
CA PRO A 123 -25.58 -11.84 18.34
C PRO A 123 -24.06 -12.05 18.21
N TYR A 124 -23.33 -12.17 19.33
CA TYR A 124 -21.89 -12.41 19.30
C TYR A 124 -21.52 -13.73 18.62
N MET A 125 -22.27 -14.81 18.86
CA MET A 125 -22.03 -16.09 18.18
C MET A 125 -22.49 -16.09 16.72
N VAL A 126 -23.41 -15.20 16.33
CA VAL A 126 -23.83 -15.03 14.93
C VAL A 126 -22.76 -14.27 14.15
N THR A 127 -22.25 -13.16 14.70
CA THR A 127 -21.31 -12.28 14.00
C THR A 127 -19.85 -12.69 14.23
N ALA A 128 -19.33 -12.52 15.45
CA ALA A 128 -17.97 -12.92 15.80
C ALA A 128 -17.78 -14.44 15.72
N GLY A 129 -18.82 -15.22 16.05
CA GLY A 129 -18.83 -16.66 15.84
C GLY A 129 -18.99 -17.10 14.39
N ASP A 130 -18.94 -16.19 13.41
CA ASP A 130 -18.74 -16.57 12.00
C ASP A 130 -17.29 -16.99 11.70
N PHE A 131 -16.35 -16.68 12.60
CA PHE A 131 -14.95 -17.08 12.48
C PHE A 131 -14.64 -18.29 13.37
N LEU A 132 -14.00 -19.33 12.80
CA LEU A 132 -13.62 -20.55 13.53
C LEU A 132 -12.72 -20.25 14.72
N ALA A 133 -11.84 -19.25 14.56
CA ALA A 133 -10.94 -18.79 15.61
C ALA A 133 -11.65 -18.32 16.88
N ILE A 134 -12.91 -17.91 16.79
CA ILE A 134 -13.74 -17.53 17.94
C ILE A 134 -14.58 -18.71 18.43
N VAL A 135 -15.25 -19.43 17.51
CA VAL A 135 -16.16 -20.53 17.87
C VAL A 135 -15.44 -21.68 18.57
N LEU A 136 -14.24 -22.06 18.10
CA LEU A 136 -13.50 -23.18 18.66
C LEU A 136 -13.10 -22.93 20.13
N PRO A 137 -12.44 -21.81 20.49
CA PRO A 137 -12.19 -21.48 21.90
C PRO A 137 -13.48 -21.32 22.72
N ALA A 138 -14.52 -20.67 22.16
CA ALA A 138 -15.81 -20.51 22.83
C ALA A 138 -16.46 -21.88 23.17
N ALA A 139 -16.34 -22.88 22.30
CA ALA A 139 -16.88 -24.22 22.55
C ALA A 139 -16.28 -24.88 23.80
N PHE A 140 -14.97 -24.71 24.02
CA PHE A 140 -14.25 -25.34 25.13
C PHE A 140 -14.14 -24.48 26.39
N LEU A 141 -14.44 -23.17 26.32
CA LEU A 141 -14.35 -22.24 27.45
C LEU A 141 -15.21 -22.68 28.66
N PRO A 142 -16.51 -23.02 28.50
CA PRO A 142 -17.32 -23.47 29.63
C PRO A 142 -16.82 -24.79 30.24
N TRP A 143 -16.24 -25.67 29.43
CA TRP A 143 -15.65 -26.93 29.90
C TRP A 143 -14.37 -26.70 30.70
N MET A 144 -13.49 -25.82 30.22
CA MET A 144 -12.29 -25.42 30.95
C MET A 144 -12.65 -24.85 32.32
N ALA A 145 -13.60 -23.90 32.37
CA ALA A 145 -14.08 -23.33 33.63
C ALA A 145 -14.69 -24.41 34.55
N LEU A 146 -15.53 -25.30 34.01
CA LEU A 146 -16.13 -26.41 34.76
C LEU A 146 -15.06 -27.34 35.37
N PHE A 147 -14.07 -27.76 34.59
CA PHE A 147 -13.03 -28.68 35.03
C PHE A 147 -12.08 -28.02 36.04
N LEU A 148 -11.78 -26.73 35.90
CA LEU A 148 -11.01 -25.99 36.91
C LEU A 148 -11.75 -25.92 38.26
N LEU A 149 -13.06 -25.66 38.26
CA LEU A 149 -13.88 -25.69 39.47
C LEU A 149 -13.93 -27.10 40.10
N ARG A 150 -13.99 -28.16 39.26
CA ARG A 150 -13.91 -29.55 39.73
C ARG A 150 -12.51 -29.92 40.24
N ALA A 151 -11.46 -29.37 39.66
CA ALA A 151 -10.09 -29.59 40.12
C ALA A 151 -9.88 -29.04 41.53
N ALA A 152 -10.43 -27.86 41.82
CA ALA A 152 -10.36 -27.26 43.15
C ALA A 152 -11.12 -28.09 44.21
N THR A 153 -12.25 -28.70 43.84
CA THR A 153 -13.10 -29.47 44.77
C THR A 153 -12.66 -30.91 44.96
N ALA A 154 -12.32 -31.63 43.89
CA ALA A 154 -11.94 -33.05 43.93
C ALA A 154 -10.44 -33.29 44.15
N GLY A 155 -9.58 -32.32 43.86
CA GLY A 155 -8.12 -32.49 43.91
C GLY A 155 -7.56 -33.42 42.82
N GLY A 156 -6.32 -33.90 43.02
CA GLY A 156 -5.64 -34.81 42.09
C GLY A 156 -5.13 -34.14 40.81
N TRP A 157 -4.99 -34.93 39.73
CA TRP A 157 -4.50 -34.50 38.40
C TRP A 157 -5.53 -34.64 37.27
N ARG A 158 -6.60 -35.44 37.47
CA ARG A 158 -7.61 -35.73 36.44
C ARG A 158 -8.28 -34.47 35.88
N TYR A 159 -8.78 -33.60 36.75
CA TYR A 159 -9.50 -32.39 36.32
C TYR A 159 -8.57 -31.25 35.85
N PRO A 160 -7.39 -31.02 36.47
CA PRO A 160 -6.37 -30.16 35.85
C PRO A 160 -6.00 -30.61 34.43
N ALA A 161 -5.82 -31.92 34.21
CA ALA A 161 -5.53 -32.47 32.88
C ALA A 161 -6.71 -32.28 31.92
N ALA A 162 -7.95 -32.54 32.34
CA ALA A 162 -9.13 -32.29 31.51
C ALA A 162 -9.27 -30.81 31.12
N ALA A 163 -9.02 -29.88 32.05
CA ALA A 163 -9.00 -28.45 31.75
C ALA A 163 -7.87 -28.06 30.80
N ALA A 164 -6.69 -28.69 30.92
CA ALA A 164 -5.57 -28.46 30.03
C ALA A 164 -5.82 -29.01 28.62
N LEU A 165 -6.49 -30.15 28.50
CA LEU A 165 -6.96 -30.70 27.22
C LEU A 165 -8.01 -29.80 26.57
N CYS A 166 -8.93 -29.22 27.36
CA CYS A 166 -9.87 -28.22 26.83
C CYS A 166 -9.12 -27.01 26.27
N PHE A 167 -8.12 -26.49 26.99
CA PHE A 167 -7.29 -25.37 26.51
C PHE A 167 -6.51 -25.75 25.23
N ALA A 168 -5.89 -26.93 25.20
CA ALA A 168 -5.20 -27.43 24.01
C ALA A 168 -6.13 -27.62 22.81
N ALA A 169 -7.38 -28.05 23.05
CA ALA A 169 -8.42 -28.18 22.02
C ALA A 169 -8.92 -26.83 21.49
N MET A 170 -8.69 -25.72 22.20
CA MET A 170 -8.91 -24.37 21.66
C MET A 170 -7.91 -24.03 20.54
N SER A 171 -6.87 -24.86 20.35
CA SER A 171 -5.79 -24.74 19.37
C SER A 171 -4.86 -23.53 19.59
N GLY A 172 -3.70 -23.58 18.93
CA GLY A 172 -2.73 -22.48 18.94
C GLY A 172 -2.94 -21.45 17.83
N MET A 173 -4.07 -21.50 17.11
CA MET A 173 -4.26 -20.65 15.92
C MET A 173 -4.17 -19.16 16.27
N ASN A 174 -3.57 -18.37 15.37
CA ASN A 174 -3.29 -16.95 15.61
C ASN A 174 -2.53 -16.72 16.94
N ALA A 175 -1.43 -17.46 17.14
CA ALA A 175 -0.60 -17.45 18.36
C ALA A 175 -1.41 -17.61 19.67
N ALA A 176 -2.53 -18.34 19.60
CA ALA A 176 -3.49 -18.51 20.69
C ALA A 176 -4.01 -17.20 21.32
N VAL A 177 -4.03 -16.07 20.59
CA VAL A 177 -4.50 -14.78 21.11
C VAL A 177 -5.91 -14.90 21.73
N ILE A 178 -6.81 -15.66 21.10
CA ILE A 178 -8.19 -15.84 21.60
C ILE A 178 -8.22 -16.73 22.86
N PRO A 179 -7.64 -17.95 22.88
CA PRO A 179 -7.52 -18.73 24.12
C PRO A 179 -6.86 -17.95 25.26
N LEU A 180 -5.81 -17.18 24.98
CA LEU A 180 -5.07 -16.38 25.97
C LEU A 180 -5.90 -15.23 26.53
N ILE A 181 -6.58 -14.45 25.68
CA ILE A 181 -7.44 -13.34 26.17
C ILE A 181 -8.64 -13.87 26.97
N GLN A 182 -9.14 -15.08 26.64
CA GLN A 182 -10.19 -15.75 27.40
C GLN A 182 -9.77 -16.17 28.82
N LEU A 183 -8.46 -16.24 29.11
CA LEU A 183 -7.96 -16.46 30.47
C LEU A 183 -8.35 -15.33 31.45
N LEU A 184 -8.91 -14.22 30.95
CA LEU A 184 -9.63 -13.23 31.76
C LEU A 184 -10.74 -13.87 32.62
N CYS A 185 -11.23 -15.06 32.28
CA CYS A 185 -12.19 -15.79 33.12
C CYS A 185 -11.56 -16.36 34.41
N LEU A 186 -10.23 -16.56 34.46
CA LEU A 186 -9.56 -17.26 35.56
C LEU A 186 -9.78 -16.59 36.93
N PRO A 187 -9.62 -15.25 37.10
CA PRO A 187 -9.88 -14.61 38.38
C PRO A 187 -11.29 -14.91 38.92
N ALA A 188 -12.30 -14.89 38.05
CA ALA A 188 -13.68 -15.23 38.43
C ALA A 188 -13.82 -16.71 38.83
N VAL A 189 -13.22 -17.62 38.06
CA VAL A 189 -13.24 -19.07 38.33
C VAL A 189 -12.55 -19.39 39.66
N LEU A 190 -11.36 -18.84 39.91
CA LEU A 190 -10.60 -19.06 41.14
C LEU A 190 -11.32 -18.44 42.35
N TRP A 191 -11.88 -17.23 42.19
CA TRP A 191 -12.70 -16.59 43.22
C TRP A 191 -13.93 -17.43 43.55
N TYR A 192 -14.64 -17.96 42.55
CA TYR A 192 -15.83 -18.78 42.77
C TYR A 192 -15.48 -20.14 43.39
N ALA A 193 -14.36 -20.77 43.00
CA ALA A 193 -13.87 -21.96 43.69
C ALA A 193 -13.63 -21.68 45.19
N ALA A 194 -12.96 -20.57 45.50
CA ALA A 194 -12.59 -20.26 46.88
C ALA A 194 -13.77 -19.80 47.75
N ARG A 195 -14.58 -18.87 47.22
CA ARG A 195 -15.63 -18.18 47.97
C ARG A 195 -17.04 -18.67 47.66
N GLY A 196 -17.26 -19.26 46.49
CA GLY A 196 -18.55 -19.82 46.10
C GLY A 196 -18.71 -21.29 46.48
N LEU A 197 -17.70 -22.11 46.19
CA LEU A 197 -17.67 -23.54 46.54
C LEU A 197 -17.04 -23.81 47.92
N GLY A 198 -16.47 -22.79 48.57
CA GLY A 198 -15.88 -22.91 49.91
C GLY A 198 -14.54 -23.66 49.95
N VAL A 199 -13.84 -23.77 48.82
CA VAL A 199 -12.53 -24.41 48.76
C VAL A 199 -11.46 -23.48 49.33
N GLY A 200 -10.51 -23.97 50.14
CA GLY A 200 -9.40 -23.13 50.61
C GLY A 200 -8.51 -22.63 49.47
N TRP A 201 -8.09 -21.35 49.51
CA TRP A 201 -7.27 -20.71 48.46
C TRP A 201 -6.03 -21.51 48.07
N ARG A 202 -5.36 -22.15 49.04
CA ARG A 202 -4.20 -23.02 48.78
C ARG A 202 -4.54 -24.15 47.80
N ARG A 203 -5.68 -24.83 47.98
CA ARG A 203 -6.10 -25.92 47.09
C ARG A 203 -6.48 -25.40 45.71
N THR A 204 -7.19 -24.27 45.65
CA THR A 204 -7.55 -23.58 44.41
C THR A 204 -6.31 -23.21 43.59
N LEU A 205 -5.30 -22.61 44.23
CA LEU A 205 -4.04 -22.22 43.57
C LEU A 205 -3.20 -23.44 43.16
N ILE A 206 -3.18 -24.51 43.95
CA ILE A 206 -2.51 -25.77 43.54
C ILE A 206 -3.19 -26.37 42.31
N ALA A 207 -4.52 -26.41 42.28
CA ALA A 207 -5.27 -26.91 41.11
C ALA A 207 -4.99 -26.07 39.86
N ALA A 208 -4.98 -24.74 40.01
CA ALA A 208 -4.62 -23.82 38.94
C ALA A 208 -3.18 -23.99 38.47
N GLY A 209 -2.21 -24.13 39.39
CA GLY A 209 -0.81 -24.37 39.04
C GLY A 209 -0.58 -25.68 38.30
N LYS A 210 -1.25 -26.77 38.71
CA LYS A 210 -1.22 -28.05 37.99
C LYS A 210 -1.79 -27.93 36.58
N TRP A 211 -2.90 -27.21 36.43
CA TRP A 211 -3.49 -26.94 35.12
C TRP A 211 -2.54 -26.10 34.27
N GLY A 212 -1.99 -25.01 34.81
CA GLY A 212 -1.08 -24.12 34.10
C GLY A 212 0.17 -24.84 33.59
N LEU A 213 0.74 -25.76 34.39
CA LEU A 213 1.84 -26.62 33.97
C LEU A 213 1.45 -27.48 32.75
N LEU A 214 0.33 -28.19 32.82
CA LEU A 214 -0.11 -29.07 31.73
C LEU A 214 -0.53 -28.29 30.48
N ALA A 215 -1.23 -27.16 30.65
CA ALA A 215 -1.62 -26.28 29.56
C ALA A 215 -0.39 -25.71 28.86
N GLY A 216 0.63 -25.28 29.61
CA GLY A 216 1.91 -24.84 29.08
C GLY A 216 2.61 -25.92 28.27
N LEU A 217 2.73 -27.14 28.82
CA LEU A 217 3.35 -28.29 28.14
C LEU A 217 2.63 -28.66 26.83
N LEU A 218 1.30 -28.71 26.83
CA LEU A 218 0.51 -29.00 25.63
C LEU A 218 0.55 -27.86 24.60
N SER A 219 0.95 -26.66 25.02
CA SER A 219 1.04 -25.48 24.16
C SER A 219 2.41 -25.30 23.50
N VAL A 220 3.43 -26.07 23.90
CA VAL A 220 4.80 -25.94 23.39
C VAL A 220 4.87 -26.03 21.86
N TYR A 221 4.02 -26.87 21.24
CA TYR A 221 4.05 -27.10 19.79
C TYR A 221 3.77 -25.83 18.97
N TRP A 222 2.95 -24.90 19.50
CA TRP A 222 2.69 -23.61 18.85
C TRP A 222 3.44 -22.47 19.50
N LEU A 223 3.70 -22.53 20.81
CA LEU A 223 4.39 -21.47 21.54
C LEU A 223 5.83 -21.28 21.02
N VAL A 224 6.56 -22.37 20.77
CA VAL A 224 7.97 -22.28 20.29
C VAL A 224 8.05 -21.63 18.91
N PRO A 225 7.28 -22.06 17.88
CA PRO A 225 7.26 -21.38 16.59
C PRO A 225 6.76 -19.93 16.66
N SER A 226 5.74 -19.62 17.47
CA SER A 226 5.25 -18.25 17.63
C SER A 226 6.30 -17.32 18.24
N VAL A 227 7.07 -17.78 19.24
CA VAL A 227 8.17 -17.01 19.84
C VAL A 227 9.30 -16.79 18.84
N ALA A 228 9.62 -17.81 18.03
CA ALA A 228 10.64 -17.70 16.98
C ALA A 228 10.25 -16.69 15.87
N ALA A 229 8.95 -16.41 15.69
CA ALA A 229 8.41 -15.55 14.65
C ALA A 229 7.99 -14.14 15.13
N LEU A 230 8.34 -13.73 16.36
CA LEU A 230 7.93 -12.43 16.93
C LEU A 230 8.27 -11.23 16.04
N GLY A 231 9.42 -11.26 15.36
CA GLY A 231 9.82 -10.21 14.43
C GLY A 231 8.93 -10.11 13.19
N ALA A 232 8.45 -11.23 12.64
CA ALA A 232 7.51 -11.19 11.53
C ALA A 232 6.14 -10.64 11.97
N GLY A 233 5.68 -11.02 13.17
CA GLY A 233 4.42 -10.55 13.74
C GLY A 233 4.35 -9.05 13.99
N SER A 234 5.44 -8.42 14.44
CA SER A 234 5.48 -6.96 14.63
C SER A 234 5.38 -6.20 13.31
N HIS A 235 6.07 -6.66 12.26
CA HIS A 235 5.95 -6.07 10.92
C HIS A 235 4.51 -6.12 10.42
N VAL A 236 3.83 -7.27 10.50
CA VAL A 236 2.41 -7.39 10.10
C VAL A 236 1.53 -6.40 10.86
N THR A 237 1.73 -6.22 12.18
CA THR A 237 0.92 -5.28 12.95
C THR A 237 1.08 -3.82 12.55
N HIS A 238 2.24 -3.41 12.01
CA HIS A 238 2.47 -2.04 11.56
C HIS A 238 1.80 -1.71 10.21
N PHE A 239 1.58 -2.71 9.36
CA PHE A 239 0.96 -2.54 8.03
C PHE A 239 -0.54 -2.85 7.98
N SER A 240 -1.06 -3.40 9.06
CA SER A 240 -2.48 -3.76 9.22
C SER A 240 -3.34 -2.59 9.73
N GLU A 241 -4.59 -2.87 10.13
CA GLU A 241 -5.60 -1.84 10.41
C GLU A 241 -5.25 -0.93 11.58
N SER A 242 -5.65 0.35 11.47
CA SER A 242 -5.41 1.35 12.51
C SER A 242 -6.15 1.01 13.80
N LEU A 243 -5.57 1.41 14.95
CA LEU A 243 -6.20 1.23 16.25
C LEU A 243 -7.54 1.98 16.35
N GLU A 244 -7.63 3.14 15.69
CA GLU A 244 -8.87 3.92 15.62
C GLU A 244 -9.97 3.16 14.86
N GLY A 245 -9.68 2.56 13.71
CA GLY A 245 -10.64 1.75 12.98
C GLY A 245 -11.12 0.53 13.79
N ILE A 246 -10.19 -0.17 14.44
CA ILE A 246 -10.52 -1.35 15.27
C ILE A 246 -11.36 -0.97 16.49
N ALA A 247 -11.03 0.14 17.17
CA ALA A 247 -11.72 0.56 18.38
C ALA A 247 -12.98 1.41 18.10
N GLY A 248 -13.16 1.94 16.89
CA GLY A 248 -14.24 2.88 16.55
C GLY A 248 -15.65 2.34 16.82
N SER A 249 -15.86 1.03 16.65
CA SER A 249 -17.16 0.37 16.90
C SER A 249 -17.34 -0.17 18.32
N SER A 250 -16.31 -0.11 19.17
CA SER A 250 -16.29 -0.77 20.50
C SER A 250 -16.99 0.03 21.60
N SER A 251 -18.08 0.73 21.28
CA SER A 251 -18.87 1.46 22.28
C SER A 251 -19.51 0.51 23.30
N PHE A 252 -19.83 0.99 24.49
CA PHE A 252 -20.41 0.14 25.55
C PHE A 252 -21.72 -0.54 25.10
N GLY A 253 -22.58 0.19 24.38
CA GLY A 253 -23.85 -0.34 23.87
C GLY A 253 -23.65 -1.47 22.87
N GLU A 254 -22.65 -1.32 21.99
CA GLU A 254 -22.30 -2.32 20.99
C GLU A 254 -21.65 -3.56 21.59
N VAL A 255 -20.70 -3.35 22.50
CA VAL A 255 -20.01 -4.42 23.20
C VAL A 255 -20.99 -5.28 23.99
N ILE A 256 -21.86 -4.68 24.81
CA ILE A 256 -22.70 -5.46 25.72
C ILE A 256 -23.73 -6.33 24.96
N ARG A 257 -24.24 -5.84 23.82
CA ARG A 257 -25.14 -6.62 22.93
C ARG A 257 -24.40 -7.65 22.06
N GLY A 258 -23.07 -7.68 22.12
CA GLY A 258 -22.23 -8.66 21.43
C GLY A 258 -21.84 -8.26 20.00
N LEU A 259 -21.91 -6.97 19.66
CA LEU A 259 -21.74 -6.44 18.30
C LEU A 259 -20.58 -5.44 18.18
N GLY A 260 -19.66 -5.37 19.17
CA GLY A 260 -18.44 -4.55 19.11
C GLY A 260 -17.34 -5.06 18.15
N LEU A 261 -17.69 -5.80 17.09
CA LEU A 261 -16.73 -6.24 16.08
C LEU A 261 -16.68 -5.21 14.94
N TRP A 262 -15.54 -4.56 14.73
CA TRP A 262 -15.40 -3.48 13.76
C TRP A 262 -15.72 -3.84 12.31
N VAL A 263 -15.40 -5.07 11.88
CA VAL A 263 -15.70 -5.57 10.52
C VAL A 263 -17.19 -5.48 10.18
N LEU A 264 -18.08 -5.58 11.17
CA LEU A 264 -19.53 -5.46 10.99
C LEU A 264 -19.94 -4.07 10.47
N TYR A 265 -19.16 -3.03 10.79
CA TYR A 265 -19.47 -1.62 10.49
C TYR A 265 -18.74 -1.10 9.25
N GLY A 266 -17.83 -1.89 8.70
CA GLY A 266 -17.10 -1.51 7.51
C GLY A 266 -17.99 -1.58 6.28
N ARG A 267 -17.74 -0.65 5.36
CA ARG A 267 -18.46 -0.48 4.11
C ARG A 267 -17.53 0.09 3.05
N ASP A 268 -17.78 -0.27 1.81
CA ASP A 268 -17.13 0.29 0.63
C ASP A 268 -18.19 0.86 -0.34
N ALA A 269 -17.78 1.13 -1.58
CA ALA A 269 -18.66 1.63 -2.63
C ALA A 269 -19.75 0.63 -3.04
N ASP A 270 -19.51 -0.68 -2.87
CA ASP A 270 -20.46 -1.73 -3.23
C ASP A 270 -21.46 -2.03 -2.11
N GLY A 271 -21.12 -1.71 -0.86
CA GLY A 271 -22.01 -1.87 0.28
C GLY A 271 -21.29 -2.20 1.59
N PRO A 272 -22.00 -2.75 2.58
CA PRO A 272 -21.38 -3.24 3.82
C PRO A 272 -20.52 -4.48 3.53
N TRP A 273 -19.38 -4.63 4.23
CA TRP A 273 -18.50 -5.79 4.07
C TRP A 273 -19.14 -7.12 4.52
N GLN A 274 -20.11 -7.06 5.43
CA GLN A 274 -20.86 -8.22 5.94
C GLN A 274 -22.37 -8.02 5.74
N PRO A 275 -22.87 -8.09 4.49
CA PRO A 275 -24.27 -7.78 4.19
C PRO A 275 -25.25 -8.71 4.91
N GLY A 276 -24.87 -9.96 5.17
CA GLY A 276 -25.67 -10.93 5.93
C GLY A 276 -26.02 -10.48 7.36
N PHE A 277 -25.25 -9.54 7.93
CA PHE A 277 -25.45 -9.03 9.28
C PHE A 277 -26.02 -7.60 9.33
N ALA A 278 -26.30 -6.98 8.18
CA ALA A 278 -26.78 -5.60 8.08
C ALA A 278 -28.03 -5.32 8.95
N ALA A 279 -28.90 -6.33 9.12
CA ALA A 279 -30.08 -6.26 9.97
C ALA A 279 -29.78 -5.83 11.43
N TYR A 280 -28.59 -6.09 11.95
CA TYR A 280 -28.18 -5.64 13.28
C TYR A 280 -27.89 -4.13 13.38
N LEU A 281 -27.82 -3.44 12.23
CA LEU A 281 -27.48 -2.04 12.07
C LEU A 281 -28.63 -1.20 11.50
N ASP A 282 -29.44 -1.76 10.59
CA ASP A 282 -30.47 -1.01 9.85
C ASP A 282 -31.91 -1.33 10.27
N ASN A 283 -32.18 -2.48 10.89
CA ASN A 283 -33.53 -2.91 11.23
C ASN A 283 -33.87 -2.61 12.71
N PRO A 284 -34.80 -1.68 13.00
CA PRO A 284 -35.11 -1.27 14.38
C PRO A 284 -35.55 -2.41 15.30
N LEU A 285 -36.24 -3.42 14.77
CA LEU A 285 -36.71 -4.56 15.56
C LEU A 285 -35.55 -5.49 15.95
N VAL A 286 -34.64 -5.76 15.02
CA VAL A 286 -33.45 -6.60 15.26
C VAL A 286 -32.47 -5.87 16.17
N ILE A 287 -32.28 -4.56 15.98
CA ILE A 287 -31.51 -3.71 16.88
C ILE A 287 -32.09 -3.79 18.30
N ALA A 288 -33.39 -3.54 18.47
CA ALA A 288 -34.03 -3.63 19.79
C ALA A 288 -33.91 -5.03 20.40
N ALA A 289 -34.09 -6.09 19.61
CA ALA A 289 -33.97 -7.47 20.06
C ALA A 289 -32.54 -7.85 20.48
N SER A 290 -31.51 -7.26 19.87
CA SER A 290 -30.11 -7.50 20.26
C SER A 290 -29.80 -7.08 21.71
N PHE A 291 -30.56 -6.13 22.27
CA PHE A 291 -30.48 -5.73 23.67
C PHE A 291 -31.20 -6.69 24.65
N LEU A 292 -31.90 -7.70 24.14
CA LEU A 292 -32.68 -8.62 24.98
C LEU A 292 -31.78 -9.39 25.96
N LEU A 293 -30.65 -9.94 25.50
CA LEU A 293 -29.75 -10.70 26.36
C LEU A 293 -29.12 -9.82 27.47
N PRO A 294 -28.56 -8.64 27.18
CA PRO A 294 -28.13 -7.69 28.21
C PRO A 294 -29.23 -7.30 29.20
N LEU A 295 -30.44 -6.97 28.70
CA LEU A 295 -31.57 -6.58 29.53
C LEU A 295 -31.99 -7.72 30.47
N LEU A 296 -32.11 -8.93 29.93
CA LEU A 296 -32.41 -10.12 30.71
C LEU A 296 -31.32 -10.40 31.75
N ALA A 297 -30.04 -10.17 31.44
CA ALA A 297 -28.95 -10.36 32.38
C ALA A 297 -29.00 -9.34 33.53
N VAL A 298 -29.30 -8.07 33.25
CA VAL A 298 -29.51 -7.03 34.27
C VAL A 298 -30.69 -7.38 35.18
N LEU A 299 -31.85 -7.71 34.60
CA LEU A 299 -33.03 -8.14 35.36
C LEU A 299 -32.75 -9.41 36.18
N SER A 300 -32.00 -10.35 35.62
CA SER A 300 -31.57 -11.57 36.30
C SER A 300 -30.64 -11.27 37.48
N ALA A 301 -29.73 -10.30 37.34
CA ALA A 301 -28.84 -9.88 38.42
C ALA A 301 -29.58 -9.24 39.62
N LEU A 302 -30.79 -8.70 39.41
CA LEU A 302 -31.64 -8.21 40.51
C LEU A 302 -32.27 -9.35 41.31
N VAL A 303 -32.50 -10.50 40.68
CA VAL A 303 -33.18 -11.67 41.28
C VAL A 303 -32.20 -12.67 41.87
N VAL A 304 -31.10 -12.96 41.16
CA VAL A 304 -30.08 -13.93 41.59
C VAL A 304 -29.26 -13.33 42.74
N ARG A 305 -29.00 -14.13 43.78
CA ARG A 305 -28.23 -13.68 44.96
C ARG A 305 -27.05 -14.60 45.23
N GLY A 306 -26.11 -14.12 46.05
CA GLY A 306 -24.99 -14.92 46.56
C GLY A 306 -23.82 -15.06 45.58
N PRO A 307 -22.93 -16.05 45.82
CA PRO A 307 -21.68 -16.19 45.07
C PRO A 307 -21.87 -16.48 43.57
N ALA A 308 -22.94 -17.18 43.19
CA ALA A 308 -23.22 -17.49 41.78
C ALA A 308 -23.47 -16.23 40.94
N ARG A 309 -24.19 -15.23 41.49
CA ARG A 309 -24.36 -13.91 40.84
C ARG A 309 -23.01 -13.21 40.66
N ARG A 310 -22.21 -13.16 41.72
CA ARG A 310 -20.91 -12.49 41.68
C ARG A 310 -19.95 -13.15 40.69
N PHE A 311 -19.94 -14.49 40.62
CA PHE A 311 -19.16 -15.22 39.63
C PHE A 311 -19.52 -14.81 38.20
N ALA A 312 -20.81 -14.81 37.89
CA ALA A 312 -21.28 -14.45 36.57
C ALA A 312 -21.02 -12.96 36.22
N LEU A 313 -21.13 -12.05 37.21
CA LEU A 313 -20.75 -10.64 37.04
C LEU A 313 -19.23 -10.44 36.88
N LEU A 314 -18.41 -11.21 37.60
CA LEU A 314 -16.94 -11.19 37.48
C LEU A 314 -16.45 -11.76 36.14
N LEU A 315 -17.29 -12.50 35.41
CA LEU A 315 -17.05 -12.86 34.02
C LEU A 315 -17.49 -11.74 33.08
N ALA A 316 -18.74 -11.29 33.21
CA ALA A 316 -19.35 -10.35 32.27
C ALA A 316 -18.72 -8.95 32.29
N VAL A 317 -18.56 -8.35 33.48
CA VAL A 317 -18.16 -6.94 33.61
C VAL A 317 -16.71 -6.71 33.17
N PRO A 318 -15.70 -7.46 33.63
CA PRO A 318 -14.32 -7.26 33.18
C PRO A 318 -14.15 -7.52 31.68
N ALA A 319 -14.83 -8.54 31.14
CA ALA A 319 -14.81 -8.81 29.70
C ALA A 319 -15.42 -7.65 28.91
N THR A 320 -16.55 -7.09 29.35
CA THR A 320 -17.17 -5.90 28.74
C THR A 320 -16.21 -4.71 28.74
N VAL A 321 -15.57 -4.42 29.89
CA VAL A 321 -14.62 -3.30 30.02
C VAL A 321 -13.41 -3.49 29.10
N LEU A 322 -12.86 -4.72 29.01
CA LEU A 322 -11.77 -5.03 28.10
C LEU A 322 -12.17 -4.87 26.63
N MET A 323 -13.36 -5.35 26.25
CA MET A 323 -13.89 -5.22 24.89
C MET A 323 -14.09 -3.76 24.49
N VAL A 324 -14.58 -2.89 25.40
CA VAL A 324 -14.63 -1.44 25.15
C VAL A 324 -13.21 -0.89 24.93
N GLY A 325 -12.26 -1.33 25.75
CA GLY A 325 -10.84 -1.10 25.53
C GLY A 325 -10.50 0.39 25.44
N ALA A 326 -9.95 0.80 24.30
CA ALA A 326 -9.49 2.17 24.04
C ALA A 326 -10.58 3.09 23.45
N HIS A 327 -11.82 2.63 23.25
CA HIS A 327 -12.86 3.43 22.60
C HIS A 327 -13.37 4.61 23.47
N PRO A 328 -13.55 5.82 22.89
CA PRO A 328 -13.01 6.28 21.61
C PRO A 328 -11.51 6.62 21.75
N VAL A 329 -10.71 6.36 20.70
CA VAL A 329 -9.25 6.53 20.75
C VAL A 329 -8.85 8.00 20.95
N SER A 330 -9.62 8.94 20.41
CA SER A 330 -9.41 10.39 20.57
C SER A 330 -9.70 10.91 21.98
N SER A 331 -10.47 10.20 22.80
CA SER A 331 -10.77 10.57 24.18
C SER A 331 -10.86 9.34 25.09
N PRO A 332 -9.73 8.65 25.32
CA PRO A 332 -9.74 7.35 25.96
C PRO A 332 -10.01 7.46 27.46
N THR A 333 -10.75 6.49 28.00
CA THR A 333 -10.94 6.35 29.46
C THR A 333 -9.59 6.11 30.18
N PRO A 334 -9.50 6.25 31.52
CA PRO A 334 -8.27 5.90 32.24
C PRO A 334 -7.78 4.47 31.97
N PHE A 335 -8.70 3.51 31.81
CA PHE A 335 -8.36 2.14 31.41
C PHE A 335 -7.90 2.08 29.95
N GLY A 336 -8.59 2.79 29.04
CA GLY A 336 -8.20 2.90 27.63
C GLY A 336 -6.78 3.45 27.45
N ARG A 337 -6.37 4.44 28.25
CA ARG A 337 -4.99 4.96 28.25
C ARG A 337 -3.95 3.90 28.64
N VAL A 338 -4.28 3.05 29.61
CA VAL A 338 -3.39 1.93 30.00
C VAL A 338 -3.31 0.89 28.88
N VAL A 339 -4.43 0.62 28.19
CA VAL A 339 -4.47 -0.29 27.04
C VAL A 339 -3.62 0.23 25.88
N LEU A 340 -3.78 1.52 25.52
CA LEU A 340 -2.98 2.17 24.47
C LEU A 340 -1.49 2.15 24.83
N TRP A 341 -1.15 2.57 26.05
CA TRP A 341 0.23 2.51 26.55
C TRP A 341 0.81 1.08 26.46
N ALA A 342 0.02 0.06 26.80
CA ALA A 342 0.47 -1.33 26.72
C ALA A 342 0.72 -1.77 25.28
N PHE A 343 -0.13 -1.39 24.32
CA PHE A 343 0.08 -1.72 22.91
C PHE A 343 1.35 -1.09 22.34
N GLU A 344 1.72 0.10 22.80
CA GLU A 344 2.94 0.80 22.39
C GLU A 344 4.20 0.27 23.08
N HIS A 345 4.13 -0.05 24.38
CA HIS A 345 5.33 -0.27 25.21
C HIS A 345 5.56 -1.73 25.64
N VAL A 346 4.55 -2.60 25.55
CA VAL A 346 4.67 -4.00 26.01
C VAL A 346 4.81 -4.94 24.80
N PRO A 347 5.94 -5.64 24.65
CA PRO A 347 6.15 -6.58 23.55
C PRO A 347 5.02 -7.61 23.43
N GLY A 348 4.46 -7.73 22.21
CA GLY A 348 3.37 -8.66 21.90
C GLY A 348 1.97 -8.22 22.35
N ALA A 349 1.83 -7.13 23.11
CA ALA A 349 0.51 -6.63 23.52
C ALA A 349 -0.32 -6.15 22.32
N ALA A 350 0.32 -5.60 21.29
CA ALA A 350 -0.34 -5.19 20.05
C ALA A 350 -1.14 -6.32 19.36
N ALA A 351 -0.75 -7.59 19.55
CA ALA A 351 -1.51 -8.74 19.01
C ALA A 351 -2.93 -8.86 19.63
N PHE A 352 -3.16 -8.24 20.79
CA PHE A 352 -4.45 -8.22 21.51
C PHE A 352 -5.29 -6.98 21.21
N ARG A 353 -4.89 -6.12 20.26
CA ARG A 353 -5.60 -4.88 19.92
C ARG A 353 -7.08 -5.06 19.53
N THR A 354 -7.43 -6.21 18.96
CA THR A 354 -8.83 -6.60 18.72
C THR A 354 -9.42 -7.19 20.00
N THR A 355 -9.79 -6.34 20.95
CA THR A 355 -10.27 -6.73 22.28
C THR A 355 -11.61 -7.49 22.26
N ASN A 356 -12.42 -7.35 21.21
CA ASN A 356 -13.69 -8.06 21.01
C ASN A 356 -13.56 -9.60 21.05
N LYS A 357 -12.34 -10.13 20.85
CA LYS A 357 -12.00 -11.56 20.95
C LYS A 357 -12.31 -12.20 22.31
N VAL A 358 -12.45 -11.42 23.40
CA VAL A 358 -12.81 -11.94 24.73
C VAL A 358 -14.31 -12.16 24.93
N GLY A 359 -15.16 -11.77 23.96
CA GLY A 359 -16.62 -11.74 24.13
C GLY A 359 -17.28 -13.06 24.53
N ALA A 360 -16.67 -14.22 24.24
CA ALA A 360 -17.17 -15.50 24.74
C ALA A 360 -17.22 -15.57 26.29
N VAL A 361 -16.29 -14.89 26.99
CA VAL A 361 -16.29 -14.76 28.46
C VAL A 361 -17.45 -13.88 28.93
N MET A 362 -17.68 -12.78 28.22
CA MET A 362 -18.79 -11.87 28.50
C MET A 362 -20.13 -12.62 28.36
N VAL A 363 -20.36 -13.25 27.20
CA VAL A 363 -21.56 -14.03 26.90
C VAL A 363 -21.77 -15.13 27.93
N LEU A 364 -20.72 -15.87 28.32
CA LEU A 364 -20.83 -16.90 29.35
C LEU A 364 -21.34 -16.33 30.69
N GLY A 365 -20.84 -15.17 31.12
CA GLY A 365 -21.32 -14.47 32.32
C GLY A 365 -22.80 -14.05 32.22
N LEU A 366 -23.20 -13.42 31.12
CA LEU A 366 -24.59 -12.99 30.88
C LEU A 366 -25.55 -14.18 30.85
N VAL A 367 -25.16 -15.26 30.18
CA VAL A 367 -25.94 -16.49 30.04
C VAL A 367 -26.10 -17.21 31.38
N LEU A 368 -25.04 -17.28 32.20
CA LEU A 368 -25.13 -17.87 33.54
C LEU A 368 -26.11 -17.10 34.44
N LEU A 369 -26.12 -15.76 34.41
CA LEU A 369 -27.12 -14.96 35.13
C LEU A 369 -28.54 -15.30 34.69
N CYS A 370 -28.78 -15.30 33.38
CA CYS A 370 -30.09 -15.62 32.81
C CYS A 370 -30.55 -17.03 33.18
N ALA A 371 -29.67 -18.03 33.09
CA ALA A 371 -29.96 -19.42 33.42
C ALA A 371 -30.25 -19.64 34.91
N LEU A 372 -29.57 -18.91 35.80
CA LEU A 372 -29.82 -18.93 37.25
C LEU A 372 -31.18 -18.30 37.61
N ALA A 373 -31.59 -17.23 36.91
CA ALA A 373 -32.87 -16.59 37.13
C ALA A 373 -34.06 -17.30 36.45
N ALA A 374 -33.82 -18.02 35.35
CA ALA A 374 -34.85 -18.62 34.51
C ALA A 374 -35.93 -19.42 35.25
N PRO A 375 -35.62 -20.26 36.28
CA PRO A 375 -36.66 -21.00 36.98
C PRO A 375 -37.64 -20.09 37.74
N GLU A 376 -37.14 -19.01 38.34
CA GLU A 376 -37.95 -18.06 39.10
C GLU A 376 -38.74 -17.13 38.18
N ILE A 377 -38.13 -16.67 37.09
CA ILE A 377 -38.81 -15.89 36.05
C ILE A 377 -39.95 -16.70 35.43
N LEU A 378 -39.70 -17.95 35.02
CA LEU A 378 -40.72 -18.82 34.45
C LEU A 378 -41.85 -19.10 35.44
N ARG A 379 -41.54 -19.30 36.73
CA ARG A 379 -42.55 -19.48 37.77
C ARG A 379 -43.49 -18.28 37.90
N ARG A 380 -42.95 -17.05 37.81
CA ARG A 380 -43.74 -15.81 37.87
C ARG A 380 -44.51 -15.56 36.58
N ALA A 381 -43.88 -15.72 35.42
CA ALA A 381 -44.50 -15.51 34.12
C ALA A 381 -45.71 -16.42 33.88
N ARG A 382 -45.67 -17.66 34.39
CA ARG A 382 -46.79 -18.61 34.33
C ARG A 382 -48.05 -18.17 35.06
N ARG A 383 -47.99 -17.11 35.88
CA ARG A 383 -49.18 -16.50 36.50
C ARG A 383 -49.95 -15.62 35.52
N PHE A 384 -49.29 -15.13 34.48
CA PHE A 384 -49.86 -14.17 33.51
C PHE A 384 -50.13 -14.80 32.14
N ALA A 385 -49.37 -15.84 31.75
CA ALA A 385 -49.56 -16.52 30.47
C ALA A 385 -49.27 -18.03 30.56
N PRO A 386 -49.95 -18.88 29.76
CA PRO A 386 -49.70 -20.32 29.75
C PRO A 386 -48.35 -20.63 29.08
N ARG A 387 -47.79 -21.81 29.40
CA ARG A 387 -46.49 -22.29 28.86
C ARG A 387 -46.34 -22.17 27.34
N PRO A 388 -47.30 -22.57 26.48
CA PRO A 388 -47.14 -22.46 25.03
C PRO A 388 -46.93 -21.01 24.58
N VAL A 389 -47.67 -20.04 25.14
CA VAL A 389 -47.51 -18.62 24.80
C VAL A 389 -46.12 -18.13 25.19
N LEU A 390 -45.66 -18.44 26.39
CA LEU A 390 -44.30 -18.09 26.84
C LEU A 390 -43.21 -18.73 25.97
N ALA A 391 -43.42 -19.96 25.52
CA ALA A 391 -42.50 -20.66 24.63
C ALA A 391 -42.45 -20.02 23.24
N VAL A 392 -43.60 -19.63 22.68
CA VAL A 392 -43.69 -18.92 21.39
C VAL A 392 -43.02 -17.55 21.47
N VAL A 393 -43.28 -16.77 22.54
CA VAL A 393 -42.64 -15.47 22.74
C VAL A 393 -41.13 -15.62 22.89
N ALA A 394 -40.65 -16.59 23.68
CA ALA A 394 -39.23 -16.84 23.83
C ALA A 394 -38.57 -17.32 22.52
N ALA A 395 -39.26 -18.16 21.75
CA ALA A 395 -38.78 -18.61 20.44
C ALA A 395 -38.73 -17.46 19.43
N GLY A 396 -39.79 -16.65 19.34
CA GLY A 396 -39.82 -15.47 18.47
C GLY A 396 -38.74 -14.45 18.83
N ALA A 397 -38.54 -14.18 20.13
CA ALA A 397 -37.48 -13.31 20.59
C ALA A 397 -36.08 -13.86 20.26
N LEU A 398 -35.88 -15.17 20.36
CA LEU A 398 -34.63 -15.82 19.94
C LEU A 398 -34.41 -15.70 18.43
N VAL A 399 -35.46 -15.93 17.62
CA VAL A 399 -35.42 -15.81 16.16
C VAL A 399 -35.04 -14.38 15.75
N ILE A 400 -35.70 -13.36 16.29
CA ILE A 400 -35.39 -11.95 15.98
C ILE A 400 -33.97 -11.58 16.48
N ASN A 401 -33.56 -12.07 17.65
CA ASN A 401 -32.21 -11.82 18.18
C ASN A 401 -31.09 -12.54 17.39
N THR A 402 -31.43 -13.58 16.63
CA THR A 402 -30.51 -14.33 15.76
C THR A 402 -30.93 -14.26 14.29
N TRP A 403 -31.55 -13.14 13.90
CA TRP A 403 -32.24 -12.98 12.62
C TRP A 403 -31.43 -13.47 11.41
N PRO A 404 -30.12 -13.15 11.26
CA PRO A 404 -29.33 -13.65 10.12
C PRO A 404 -29.35 -15.17 9.96
N ALA A 405 -29.40 -15.93 11.07
CA ALA A 405 -29.43 -17.38 11.03
C ALA A 405 -30.70 -17.94 10.36
N TRP A 406 -31.79 -17.17 10.34
CA TRP A 406 -33.09 -17.58 9.80
C TRP A 406 -33.36 -17.03 8.41
N THR A 407 -32.58 -16.04 7.97
CA THR A 407 -32.75 -15.36 6.67
C THR A 407 -31.65 -15.69 5.66
N GLY A 408 -30.81 -16.68 5.94
CA GLY A 408 -29.70 -17.05 5.04
C GLY A 408 -28.39 -16.29 5.32
N GLY A 409 -28.37 -15.33 6.24
CA GLY A 409 -27.23 -14.45 6.48
C GLY A 409 -26.16 -14.99 7.44
N LEU A 410 -26.20 -16.29 7.82
CA LEU A 410 -25.25 -16.83 8.81
C LEU A 410 -23.80 -16.86 8.33
N TYR A 411 -23.58 -17.12 7.05
CA TYR A 411 -22.25 -17.24 6.46
C TYR A 411 -21.95 -15.99 5.62
N SER A 412 -21.10 -15.11 6.15
CA SER A 412 -20.92 -13.77 5.56
C SER A 412 -20.00 -13.75 4.33
N LEU A 413 -19.14 -14.77 4.18
CA LEU A 413 -18.12 -14.83 3.12
C LEU A 413 -18.30 -16.10 2.28
N PRO A 414 -19.25 -16.15 1.33
CA PRO A 414 -19.37 -17.27 0.39
C PRO A 414 -18.20 -17.30 -0.60
N LEU A 415 -17.73 -18.51 -0.95
CA LEU A 415 -16.62 -18.77 -1.87
C LEU A 415 -17.05 -19.69 -3.02
N PRO A 416 -17.87 -19.20 -3.97
CA PRO A 416 -18.33 -19.99 -5.10
C PRO A 416 -17.26 -20.05 -6.21
N VAL A 417 -16.17 -20.80 -5.98
CA VAL A 417 -15.05 -20.91 -6.93
C VAL A 417 -15.52 -21.46 -8.28
N PRO A 418 -15.39 -20.71 -9.40
CA PRO A 418 -15.81 -21.16 -10.73
C PRO A 418 -15.00 -22.36 -11.26
N ASP A 419 -15.61 -23.17 -12.13
CA ASP A 419 -14.98 -24.37 -12.71
C ASP A 419 -13.66 -24.09 -13.47
N TYR A 420 -13.53 -22.89 -14.06
CA TYR A 420 -12.33 -22.52 -14.80
C TYR A 420 -11.09 -22.41 -13.89
N TRP A 421 -11.26 -22.13 -12.60
CA TRP A 421 -10.17 -22.13 -11.62
C TRP A 421 -9.61 -23.53 -11.38
N TYR A 422 -10.48 -24.54 -11.23
CA TYR A 422 -10.05 -25.92 -11.07
C TYR A 422 -9.37 -26.45 -12.34
N LYS A 423 -9.88 -26.10 -13.53
CA LYS A 423 -9.24 -26.46 -14.81
C LYS A 423 -7.85 -25.85 -14.95
N ALA A 424 -7.69 -24.57 -14.61
CA ALA A 424 -6.41 -23.89 -14.62
C ALA A 424 -5.44 -24.53 -13.61
N ALA A 425 -5.91 -24.82 -12.38
CA ALA A 425 -5.11 -25.46 -11.35
C ALA A 425 -4.62 -26.86 -11.77
N ASP A 426 -5.50 -27.70 -12.32
CA ASP A 426 -5.17 -29.03 -12.83
C ASP A 426 -4.14 -28.96 -13.97
N ALA A 427 -4.22 -27.94 -14.83
CA ALA A 427 -3.27 -27.74 -15.91
C ALA A 427 -1.89 -27.30 -15.37
N LEU A 428 -1.87 -26.40 -14.39
CA LEU A 428 -0.65 -25.92 -13.74
C LEU A 428 0.02 -27.03 -12.93
N ASP A 429 -0.72 -27.86 -12.22
CA ASP A 429 -0.17 -28.94 -11.39
C ASP A 429 0.50 -30.07 -12.20
N ARG A 430 0.31 -30.11 -13.52
CA ARG A 430 1.08 -31.00 -14.43
C ARG A 430 2.51 -30.55 -14.67
N GLY A 431 2.84 -29.31 -14.35
CA GLY A 431 4.20 -28.78 -14.48
C GLY A 431 5.16 -29.32 -13.40
N PRO A 432 6.46 -29.01 -13.47
CA PRO A 432 7.46 -29.55 -12.56
C PRO A 432 7.23 -29.11 -11.11
N ALA A 433 7.25 -30.06 -10.17
CA ALA A 433 7.00 -29.80 -8.74
C ALA A 433 8.12 -28.97 -8.05
N ASP A 434 9.31 -28.91 -8.63
CA ASP A 434 10.45 -28.12 -8.16
C ASP A 434 10.46 -26.67 -8.70
N ARG A 435 9.37 -26.26 -9.38
CA ARG A 435 9.11 -24.92 -9.92
C ARG A 435 7.82 -24.36 -9.34
N ARG A 436 7.81 -23.06 -9.03
CA ARG A 436 6.66 -22.33 -8.50
C ARG A 436 5.66 -21.94 -9.58
N VAL A 437 4.43 -21.65 -9.14
CA VAL A 437 3.44 -20.89 -9.91
C VAL A 437 3.32 -19.46 -9.35
N TRP A 438 3.38 -18.45 -10.21
CA TRP A 438 3.24 -17.04 -9.81
C TRP A 438 1.89 -16.49 -10.27
N PHE A 439 1.10 -15.95 -9.34
CA PHE A 439 -0.17 -15.31 -9.62
C PHE A 439 0.05 -13.82 -9.87
N LEU A 440 -0.45 -13.33 -11.01
CA LEU A 440 -0.41 -11.93 -11.43
C LEU A 440 -1.81 -11.41 -11.78
N PRO A 441 -2.07 -10.10 -11.64
CA PRO A 441 -1.28 -9.15 -10.86
C PRO A 441 -1.39 -9.45 -9.35
N GLY A 442 -0.62 -8.78 -8.50
CA GLY A 442 -0.80 -8.77 -7.05
C GLY A 442 -2.11 -8.10 -6.61
N VAL A 443 -2.49 -8.32 -5.37
CA VAL A 443 -3.76 -7.81 -4.78
C VAL A 443 -3.50 -7.12 -3.44
N ALA A 444 -4.33 -6.15 -3.07
CA ALA A 444 -4.25 -5.57 -1.72
C ALA A 444 -4.75 -6.57 -0.68
N GLN A 445 -5.95 -7.08 -0.92
CA GLN A 445 -6.52 -8.26 -0.31
C GLN A 445 -7.22 -9.08 -1.41
N PRO A 446 -7.15 -10.42 -1.36
CA PRO A 446 -7.83 -11.29 -2.33
C PRO A 446 -9.34 -11.03 -2.42
N GLN A 447 -9.76 -10.38 -3.50
CA GLN A 447 -11.16 -10.24 -3.88
C GLN A 447 -11.34 -10.47 -5.37
N TYR A 448 -12.29 -11.34 -5.73
CA TYR A 448 -12.67 -11.64 -7.10
C TYR A 448 -14.08 -11.11 -7.38
N THR A 449 -14.46 -10.97 -8.65
CA THR A 449 -15.83 -10.53 -9.02
C THR A 449 -16.93 -11.48 -8.55
N TRP A 450 -16.57 -12.73 -8.24
CA TRP A 450 -17.46 -13.78 -7.72
C TRP A 450 -17.26 -14.06 -6.22
N SER A 451 -16.41 -13.29 -5.51
CA SER A 451 -16.16 -13.46 -4.07
C SER A 451 -16.14 -12.15 -3.29
N GLU A 452 -16.41 -12.24 -2.00
CA GLU A 452 -16.11 -11.15 -1.07
C GLU A 452 -14.61 -11.06 -0.75
N ASP A 453 -14.21 -9.95 -0.14
CA ASP A 453 -12.84 -9.66 0.29
C ASP A 453 -12.37 -10.56 1.45
N ARG A 454 -11.09 -10.99 1.41
CA ARG A 454 -10.53 -12.02 2.28
C ARG A 454 -9.04 -11.84 2.55
N PRO A 455 -8.51 -12.36 3.68
CA PRO A 455 -7.07 -12.31 3.96
C PRO A 455 -6.20 -13.27 3.13
N ASP A 456 -6.71 -14.46 2.80
CA ASP A 456 -5.94 -15.54 2.16
C ASP A 456 -6.45 -15.82 0.73
N ASP A 457 -5.52 -15.98 -0.22
CA ASP A 457 -5.83 -16.22 -1.64
C ASP A 457 -6.03 -17.73 -1.94
N LEU A 458 -6.56 -18.06 -3.13
CA LEU A 458 -6.91 -19.41 -3.53
C LEU A 458 -5.72 -20.34 -3.79
N ASN A 459 -4.51 -19.81 -3.97
CA ASN A 459 -3.39 -20.55 -4.54
C ASN A 459 -3.07 -21.84 -3.74
N ASN A 460 -3.06 -21.79 -2.41
CA ASN A 460 -2.84 -22.98 -1.57
C ASN A 460 -4.04 -23.95 -1.54
N ALA A 461 -5.23 -23.41 -1.78
CA ALA A 461 -6.47 -24.17 -1.77
C ALA A 461 -6.61 -25.01 -3.05
N VAL A 462 -6.27 -24.45 -4.20
CA VAL A 462 -6.47 -25.11 -5.51
C VAL A 462 -5.21 -25.78 -6.06
N LEU A 463 -4.01 -25.27 -5.81
CA LEU A 463 -2.76 -25.86 -6.33
C LEU A 463 -2.09 -26.81 -5.35
N SER A 464 -1.48 -27.86 -5.88
CA SER A 464 -0.55 -28.73 -5.14
C SER A 464 0.91 -28.28 -5.28
N ARG A 465 1.25 -27.56 -6.33
CA ARG A 465 2.59 -26.97 -6.52
C ARG A 465 2.81 -25.74 -5.63
N PRO A 466 4.05 -25.48 -5.18
CA PRO A 466 4.39 -24.24 -4.48
C PRO A 466 4.03 -23.02 -5.33
N SER A 467 3.44 -22.00 -4.72
CA SER A 467 3.00 -20.82 -5.46
C SER A 467 3.08 -19.56 -4.60
N PHE A 468 3.04 -18.40 -5.26
CA PHE A 468 2.95 -17.13 -4.55
C PHE A 468 2.15 -16.07 -5.30
N VAL A 469 1.67 -15.10 -4.52
CA VAL A 469 0.99 -13.88 -4.95
C VAL A 469 1.52 -12.72 -4.11
N ARG A 470 1.70 -11.53 -4.69
CA ARG A 470 1.92 -10.33 -3.87
C ARG A 470 0.59 -9.95 -3.20
N ILE A 471 0.64 -9.86 -1.87
CA ILE A 471 -0.36 -9.18 -1.05
C ILE A 471 0.31 -7.93 -0.48
N THR A 472 -0.36 -6.78 -0.45
CA THR A 472 0.25 -5.51 0.03
C THR A 472 0.70 -5.57 1.47
N LEU A 473 0.08 -6.44 2.28
CA LEU A 473 0.55 -6.76 3.62
C LEU A 473 1.86 -7.59 3.54
N PRO A 474 3.00 -7.05 3.99
CA PRO A 474 4.30 -7.70 3.83
C PRO A 474 4.49 -8.82 4.87
N GLU A 475 3.86 -9.98 4.60
CA GLU A 475 3.93 -11.16 5.47
C GLU A 475 5.20 -12.01 5.22
N SER A 476 5.92 -11.76 4.12
CA SER A 476 7.17 -12.46 3.79
C SER A 476 8.40 -11.80 4.45
N SER A 477 9.59 -12.41 4.30
CA SER A 477 10.84 -11.74 4.70
C SER A 477 10.96 -10.33 4.09
N PRO A 478 11.62 -9.36 4.75
CA PRO A 478 11.76 -7.99 4.24
C PRO A 478 12.27 -7.92 2.80
N TYR A 479 13.27 -8.75 2.45
CA TYR A 479 13.82 -8.85 1.11
C TYR A 479 12.80 -9.37 0.09
N GLY A 480 12.04 -10.41 0.45
CA GLY A 480 10.97 -10.94 -0.39
C GLY A 480 9.84 -9.94 -0.59
N ALA A 481 9.47 -9.20 0.45
CA ALA A 481 8.45 -8.16 0.40
C ALA A 481 8.87 -7.02 -0.52
N SER A 482 10.09 -6.50 -0.37
CA SER A 482 10.66 -5.46 -1.24
C SER A 482 10.70 -5.91 -2.71
N LEU A 483 11.16 -7.14 -2.99
CA LEU A 483 11.24 -7.67 -4.35
C LEU A 483 9.85 -7.86 -5.00
N LEU A 484 8.91 -8.48 -4.29
CA LEU A 484 7.55 -8.67 -4.82
C LEU A 484 6.85 -7.33 -5.03
N ALA A 485 7.04 -6.38 -4.12
CA ALA A 485 6.48 -5.05 -4.23
C ALA A 485 7.05 -4.28 -5.44
N ALA A 486 8.37 -4.33 -5.65
CA ALA A 486 9.03 -3.68 -6.78
C ALA A 486 8.49 -4.16 -8.14
N VAL A 487 8.43 -5.49 -8.32
CA VAL A 487 8.02 -6.05 -9.60
C VAL A 487 6.53 -5.85 -9.84
N ASP A 488 5.69 -6.06 -8.83
CA ASP A 488 4.25 -5.92 -9.00
C ASP A 488 3.80 -4.46 -9.13
N THR A 489 4.35 -3.53 -8.33
CA THR A 489 4.02 -2.11 -8.49
C THR A 489 4.44 -1.62 -9.86
N GLY A 490 5.63 -1.99 -10.35
CA GLY A 490 6.03 -1.64 -11.71
C GLY A 490 5.08 -2.22 -12.77
N LEU A 491 4.60 -3.46 -12.60
CA LEU A 491 3.63 -4.09 -13.50
C LEU A 491 2.32 -3.30 -13.50
N GLN A 492 1.83 -2.92 -12.32
CA GLN A 492 0.56 -2.24 -12.18
C GLN A 492 0.62 -0.76 -12.61
N GLU A 493 1.76 -0.11 -12.49
CA GLU A 493 1.96 1.27 -12.97
C GLU A 493 2.36 1.33 -14.45
N GLY A 494 2.64 0.19 -15.09
CA GLY A 494 3.06 0.13 -16.49
C GLY A 494 4.50 0.60 -16.73
N THR A 495 5.35 0.54 -15.71
CA THR A 495 6.71 1.09 -15.73
C THR A 495 7.80 0.02 -15.84
N LEU A 496 7.46 -1.27 -15.92
CA LEU A 496 8.46 -2.33 -16.05
C LEU A 496 9.14 -2.32 -17.43
N PRO A 497 10.49 -2.33 -17.47
CA PRO A 497 11.23 -2.65 -18.68
C PRO A 497 10.90 -4.06 -19.18
N ALA A 498 10.87 -4.23 -20.50
CA ALA A 498 10.64 -5.53 -21.14
C ALA A 498 11.62 -6.61 -20.63
N GLY A 499 11.11 -7.82 -20.39
CA GLY A 499 11.90 -8.95 -19.89
C GLY A 499 12.10 -8.97 -18.37
N THR A 500 11.64 -7.94 -17.64
CA THR A 500 11.76 -7.91 -16.17
C THR A 500 10.90 -9.00 -15.52
N LEU A 501 9.69 -9.27 -16.03
CA LEU A 501 8.82 -10.28 -15.43
C LEU A 501 9.43 -11.68 -15.59
N SER A 502 9.92 -12.03 -16.78
CA SER A 502 10.58 -13.33 -16.97
C SER A 502 11.91 -13.44 -16.23
N ALA A 503 12.70 -12.37 -16.12
CA ALA A 503 13.89 -12.37 -15.28
C ALA A 503 13.55 -12.64 -13.80
N SER A 504 12.55 -11.93 -13.28
CA SER A 504 12.03 -12.11 -11.92
C SER A 504 11.56 -13.55 -11.69
N ALA A 505 10.77 -14.07 -12.62
CA ALA A 505 10.23 -15.42 -12.57
C ALA A 505 11.34 -16.47 -12.45
N ARG A 506 12.42 -16.35 -13.24
CA ARG A 506 13.55 -17.30 -13.18
C ARG A 506 14.34 -17.21 -11.88
N TYR A 507 14.57 -16.02 -11.34
CA TYR A 507 15.23 -15.88 -10.02
C TYR A 507 14.42 -16.50 -8.90
N LEU A 508 13.10 -16.29 -8.94
CA LEU A 508 12.14 -16.80 -7.97
C LEU A 508 11.80 -18.30 -8.17
N GLY A 509 12.37 -18.94 -9.18
CA GLY A 509 12.17 -20.36 -9.47
C GLY A 509 10.75 -20.67 -9.97
N VAL A 510 10.14 -19.77 -10.72
CA VAL A 510 8.81 -19.89 -11.31
C VAL A 510 8.90 -20.63 -12.63
N GLY A 511 8.05 -21.65 -12.80
CA GLY A 511 7.86 -22.38 -14.05
C GLY A 511 6.67 -21.86 -14.85
N ASP A 512 5.63 -21.41 -14.14
CA ASP A 512 4.37 -20.99 -14.74
C ASP A 512 3.83 -19.72 -14.09
N VAL A 513 3.21 -18.87 -14.90
CA VAL A 513 2.53 -17.65 -14.47
C VAL A 513 1.04 -17.79 -14.77
N LEU A 514 0.21 -17.53 -13.76
CA LEU A 514 -1.24 -17.43 -13.90
C LEU A 514 -1.64 -15.95 -13.84
N VAL A 515 -2.09 -15.41 -14.97
CA VAL A 515 -2.65 -14.06 -15.06
C VAL A 515 -4.15 -14.14 -14.81
N ARG A 516 -4.63 -13.30 -13.88
CA ARG A 516 -6.01 -13.27 -13.40
C ARG A 516 -6.66 -11.95 -13.77
N HIS A 517 -7.76 -12.03 -14.50
CA HIS A 517 -8.54 -10.89 -14.99
C HIS A 517 -9.88 -10.73 -14.25
N ASP A 518 -10.19 -11.64 -13.33
CA ASP A 518 -11.41 -11.68 -12.51
C ASP A 518 -11.22 -11.10 -11.10
N VAL A 519 -10.08 -10.44 -10.83
CA VAL A 519 -9.80 -9.74 -9.56
C VAL A 519 -10.46 -8.36 -9.50
N ARG A 520 -10.86 -7.91 -8.30
CA ARG A 520 -11.40 -6.55 -8.06
C ARG A 520 -10.27 -5.52 -7.94
N TRP A 521 -9.67 -5.18 -9.07
CA TRP A 521 -8.59 -4.19 -9.18
C TRP A 521 -9.06 -2.77 -8.82
N ASP A 522 -10.33 -2.45 -9.07
CA ASP A 522 -10.94 -1.12 -8.88
C ASP A 522 -10.94 -0.64 -7.43
N LYS A 523 -10.96 -1.55 -6.45
CA LYS A 523 -11.07 -1.19 -5.03
C LYS A 523 -9.78 -0.74 -4.37
N ALA A 524 -8.64 -1.10 -4.94
CA ALA A 524 -7.32 -0.82 -4.36
C ALA A 524 -6.42 -0.01 -5.31
N GLY A 525 -7.00 0.59 -6.35
CA GLY A 525 -6.26 1.32 -7.38
C GLY A 525 -5.32 0.41 -8.18
N GLY A 526 -5.75 -0.80 -8.51
CA GLY A 526 -4.98 -1.72 -9.33
C GLY A 526 -5.03 -1.40 -10.82
N ALA A 527 -4.14 -2.02 -11.59
CA ALA A 527 -4.14 -1.90 -13.05
C ALA A 527 -5.34 -2.60 -13.69
N ARG A 528 -5.78 -2.07 -14.84
CA ARG A 528 -6.81 -2.71 -15.66
C ARG A 528 -6.31 -4.06 -16.21
N PRO A 529 -7.20 -5.05 -16.37
CA PRO A 529 -6.89 -6.36 -16.95
C PRO A 529 -6.17 -6.27 -18.30
N LEU A 530 -6.59 -5.35 -19.18
CA LEU A 530 -5.96 -5.16 -20.48
C LEU A 530 -4.51 -4.69 -20.38
N ASP A 531 -4.20 -3.77 -19.49
CA ASP A 531 -2.83 -3.24 -19.32
C ASP A 531 -1.88 -4.32 -18.78
N VAL A 532 -2.36 -5.15 -17.86
CA VAL A 532 -1.62 -6.32 -17.34
C VAL A 532 -1.43 -7.36 -18.44
N ALA A 533 -2.49 -7.66 -19.22
CA ALA A 533 -2.43 -8.63 -20.31
C ALA A 533 -1.41 -8.23 -21.38
N LEU A 534 -1.36 -6.95 -21.75
CA LEU A 534 -0.42 -6.42 -22.75
C LEU A 534 1.04 -6.52 -22.27
N GLN A 535 1.31 -6.18 -21.00
CA GLN A 535 2.66 -6.29 -20.45
C GLN A 535 3.12 -7.74 -20.30
N VAL A 536 2.29 -8.62 -19.75
CA VAL A 536 2.64 -10.04 -19.62
C VAL A 536 2.78 -10.70 -20.99
N GLY A 537 1.87 -10.42 -21.92
CA GLY A 537 1.88 -10.96 -23.27
C GLY A 537 3.03 -10.45 -24.16
N SER A 538 3.64 -9.32 -23.81
CA SER A 538 4.80 -8.76 -24.52
C SER A 538 6.16 -9.10 -23.90
N ASP A 539 6.19 -9.77 -22.72
CA ASP A 539 7.45 -10.20 -22.13
C ASP A 539 8.08 -11.35 -22.96
N PRO A 540 9.31 -11.18 -23.48
CA PRO A 540 9.93 -12.13 -24.39
C PRO A 540 10.25 -13.49 -23.78
N GLY A 541 10.27 -13.60 -22.44
CA GLY A 541 10.53 -14.85 -21.74
C GLY A 541 9.28 -15.65 -21.39
N PHE A 542 8.08 -15.14 -21.68
CA PHE A 542 6.82 -15.82 -21.43
C PHE A 542 6.21 -16.40 -22.69
N ARG A 543 5.78 -17.66 -22.60
CA ARG A 543 5.11 -18.38 -23.68
C ARG A 543 3.68 -18.66 -23.28
N PHE A 544 2.71 -18.14 -24.02
CA PHE A 544 1.30 -18.46 -23.78
C PHE A 544 1.04 -19.96 -23.91
N THR A 545 0.37 -20.56 -22.93
CA THR A 545 0.08 -22.02 -22.88
C THR A 545 -1.40 -22.35 -22.84
N GLY A 546 -2.26 -21.36 -22.60
CA GLY A 546 -3.70 -21.55 -22.61
C GLY A 546 -4.45 -20.50 -21.80
N ALA A 547 -5.77 -20.57 -21.90
CA ALA A 547 -6.69 -19.75 -21.15
C ALA A 547 -7.84 -20.62 -20.65
N ASP A 548 -8.45 -20.21 -19.55
CA ASP A 548 -9.53 -20.94 -18.89
C ASP A 548 -10.67 -19.97 -18.58
N GLY A 549 -11.91 -20.36 -18.93
CA GLY A 549 -13.11 -19.51 -18.88
C GLY A 549 -13.45 -18.85 -20.22
N ALA A 550 -14.69 -18.38 -20.36
CA ALA A 550 -15.15 -17.69 -21.57
C ALA A 550 -14.68 -16.21 -21.60
N PRO A 551 -14.45 -15.61 -22.78
CA PRO A 551 -14.18 -14.18 -22.90
C PRO A 551 -15.22 -13.32 -22.17
N GLY A 552 -14.74 -12.40 -21.33
CA GLY A 552 -15.57 -11.49 -20.54
C GLY A 552 -16.27 -12.15 -19.33
N GLU A 553 -16.10 -13.45 -19.10
CA GLU A 553 -16.58 -14.14 -17.90
C GLU A 553 -15.79 -13.67 -16.68
N GLY A 554 -16.48 -13.26 -15.62
CA GLY A 554 -15.82 -12.83 -14.37
C GLY A 554 -15.05 -11.50 -14.46
N ILE A 555 -15.04 -10.81 -15.60
CA ILE A 555 -14.38 -9.50 -15.73
C ILE A 555 -15.32 -8.41 -15.22
N LEU A 556 -14.78 -7.49 -14.41
CA LEU A 556 -15.50 -6.33 -13.91
C LEU A 556 -15.95 -5.44 -15.07
N ARG A 557 -17.20 -4.96 -15.05
CA ARG A 557 -17.73 -4.05 -16.07
C ARG A 557 -17.73 -2.59 -15.59
N THR A 558 -17.01 -1.70 -16.28
CA THR A 558 -16.98 -0.25 -16.03
C THR A 558 -17.43 0.54 -17.27
N ALA A 559 -17.83 1.80 -17.07
CA ALA A 559 -18.38 2.65 -18.14
C ALA A 559 -17.32 3.08 -19.19
N ASP A 560 -16.08 3.19 -18.75
CA ASP A 560 -14.89 3.66 -19.49
C ASP A 560 -14.03 2.52 -20.04
N GLN A 561 -14.49 1.27 -19.94
CA GLN A 561 -13.69 0.11 -20.34
C GLN A 561 -13.51 0.01 -21.87
N PRO A 562 -12.30 -0.32 -22.37
CA PRO A 562 -12.11 -0.66 -23.77
C PRO A 562 -12.89 -1.91 -24.16
N PRO A 563 -13.57 -1.96 -25.32
CA PRO A 563 -14.29 -3.17 -25.76
C PRO A 563 -13.41 -4.43 -25.82
N THR A 564 -12.14 -4.27 -26.19
CA THR A 564 -11.15 -5.35 -26.28
C THR A 564 -10.79 -5.97 -24.93
N GLU A 565 -11.06 -5.28 -23.81
CA GLU A 565 -10.85 -5.83 -22.47
C GLU A 565 -11.82 -7.00 -22.20
N LEU A 566 -13.03 -6.96 -22.77
CA LEU A 566 -14.01 -8.03 -22.65
C LEU A 566 -13.70 -9.26 -23.53
N ASP A 567 -12.70 -9.16 -24.42
CA ASP A 567 -12.22 -10.32 -25.19
C ASP A 567 -11.25 -11.18 -24.37
N LEU A 568 -10.83 -10.70 -23.18
CA LEU A 568 -9.96 -11.46 -22.29
C LEU A 568 -10.75 -12.59 -21.59
N PRO A 569 -10.17 -13.78 -21.45
CA PRO A 569 -10.68 -14.82 -20.57
C PRO A 569 -10.38 -14.46 -19.10
N PRO A 570 -11.06 -15.02 -18.08
CA PRO A 570 -10.77 -14.72 -16.69
C PRO A 570 -9.36 -15.16 -16.28
N LEU A 571 -8.85 -16.26 -16.82
CA LEU A 571 -7.51 -16.76 -16.53
C LEU A 571 -6.69 -17.00 -17.79
N GLN A 572 -5.41 -16.60 -17.77
CA GLN A 572 -4.43 -16.95 -18.79
C GLN A 572 -3.19 -17.58 -18.15
N ARG A 573 -2.61 -18.58 -18.82
CA ARG A 573 -1.44 -19.33 -18.33
C ARG A 573 -0.26 -19.14 -19.27
N TYR A 574 0.89 -18.82 -18.70
CA TYR A 574 2.15 -18.67 -19.41
C TYR A 574 3.22 -19.58 -18.81
N GLU A 575 4.01 -20.21 -19.66
CA GLU A 575 5.23 -20.92 -19.25
C GLU A 575 6.42 -19.95 -19.29
N VAL A 576 7.29 -20.08 -18.30
CA VAL A 576 8.53 -19.30 -18.20
C VAL A 576 9.64 -20.03 -18.96
N SER A 577 10.13 -19.40 -20.02
CA SER A 577 11.27 -19.92 -20.80
C SER A 577 12.52 -19.97 -19.94
N ASP A 578 13.29 -21.06 -20.02
CA ASP A 578 14.50 -21.31 -19.21
C ASP A 578 14.26 -21.25 -17.68
N SER A 579 13.09 -21.73 -17.24
CA SER A 579 12.74 -21.76 -15.81
C SER A 579 13.72 -22.59 -14.97
N ARG A 580 14.06 -22.07 -13.78
CA ARG A 580 15.05 -22.64 -12.87
C ARG A 580 14.43 -23.21 -11.61
N ALA A 581 15.06 -24.22 -11.02
CA ALA A 581 14.55 -24.87 -9.81
C ALA A 581 14.58 -23.90 -8.65
N VAL A 582 13.60 -24.01 -7.75
CA VAL A 582 13.59 -23.24 -6.50
C VAL A 582 14.87 -23.54 -5.71
N VAL A 583 15.25 -24.82 -5.64
CA VAL A 583 16.50 -25.27 -5.02
C VAL A 583 17.48 -25.67 -6.12
N ARG A 584 18.61 -24.96 -6.18
CA ARG A 584 19.66 -25.20 -7.19
C ARG A 584 21.03 -24.77 -6.69
N SER A 585 22.07 -25.35 -7.26
CA SER A 585 23.45 -24.89 -7.11
C SER A 585 23.79 -23.92 -8.24
N GLU A 586 24.42 -22.81 -7.92
CA GLU A 586 24.87 -21.80 -8.89
C GLU A 586 26.36 -21.53 -8.70
N ALA A 587 27.07 -21.26 -9.79
CA ALA A 587 28.43 -20.74 -9.73
C ALA A 587 28.40 -19.30 -9.20
N LEU A 588 29.39 -18.94 -8.38
CA LEU A 588 29.58 -17.56 -7.91
C LEU A 588 30.42 -16.73 -8.90
N ASP A 589 30.85 -17.33 -10.00
CA ASP A 589 31.47 -16.60 -11.10
C ASP A 589 30.44 -15.68 -11.75
N GLY A 590 30.75 -14.39 -11.82
CA GLY A 590 29.84 -13.34 -12.23
C GLY A 590 28.90 -12.84 -11.14
N LEU A 591 29.13 -13.15 -9.85
CA LEU A 591 28.30 -12.71 -8.73
C LEU A 591 28.09 -11.19 -8.74
N VAL A 592 26.83 -10.75 -8.62
CA VAL A 592 26.44 -9.35 -8.52
C VAL A 592 26.08 -8.99 -7.08
N LEU A 593 26.92 -8.19 -6.44
CA LEU A 593 26.69 -7.60 -5.12
C LEU A 593 25.94 -6.28 -5.32
N VAL A 594 24.72 -6.16 -4.79
CA VAL A 594 23.86 -4.99 -5.00
C VAL A 594 23.70 -4.21 -3.69
N ASP A 595 24.14 -2.95 -3.69
CA ASP A 595 23.86 -2.00 -2.61
C ASP A 595 22.53 -1.31 -2.93
N GLY A 596 21.45 -1.87 -2.38
CA GLY A 596 20.08 -1.55 -2.74
C GLY A 596 19.09 -2.58 -2.20
N ASP A 597 17.94 -2.69 -2.87
CA ASP A 597 16.83 -3.55 -2.50
C ASP A 597 16.13 -4.18 -3.72
N GLY A 598 14.92 -4.74 -3.54
CA GLY A 598 14.16 -5.39 -4.60
C GLY A 598 13.92 -4.51 -5.84
N TRP A 599 13.85 -3.20 -5.66
CA TRP A 599 13.66 -2.23 -6.74
C TRP A 599 14.86 -2.11 -7.67
N ALA A 600 16.02 -2.65 -7.29
CA ALA A 600 17.18 -2.74 -8.19
C ALA A 600 16.98 -3.76 -9.32
N LEU A 601 16.06 -4.73 -9.21
CA LEU A 601 15.95 -5.79 -10.22
C LEU A 601 15.66 -5.25 -11.62
N ALA A 602 14.63 -4.40 -11.76
CA ALA A 602 14.19 -3.90 -13.06
C ALA A 602 15.26 -3.01 -13.75
N PRO A 603 15.88 -2.03 -13.05
CA PRO A 603 16.98 -1.26 -13.62
C PRO A 603 18.18 -2.13 -14.03
N LEU A 604 18.54 -3.14 -13.23
CA LEU A 604 19.66 -4.02 -13.55
C LEU A 604 19.37 -4.95 -14.76
N VAL A 605 18.11 -5.34 -14.98
CA VAL A 605 17.69 -6.03 -16.21
C VAL A 605 17.80 -5.08 -17.41
N GLN A 606 17.26 -3.87 -17.29
CA GLN A 606 17.25 -2.84 -18.34
C GLN A 606 18.67 -2.49 -18.83
N VAL A 607 19.63 -2.37 -17.91
CA VAL A 607 21.02 -2.00 -18.23
C VAL A 607 21.90 -3.22 -18.59
N GLY A 608 21.30 -4.41 -18.72
CA GLY A 608 22.00 -5.60 -19.17
C GLY A 608 22.97 -6.20 -18.14
N LEU A 609 22.76 -5.94 -16.85
CA LEU A 609 23.55 -6.55 -15.76
C LEU A 609 23.09 -7.96 -15.38
N LEU A 610 21.82 -8.30 -15.67
CA LEU A 610 21.23 -9.60 -15.32
C LEU A 610 20.79 -10.53 -16.49
N PRO A 611 21.17 -10.35 -17.78
CA PRO A 611 20.59 -11.12 -18.89
C PRO A 611 20.95 -12.61 -18.87
N ALA A 612 22.14 -12.97 -18.38
CA ALA A 612 22.56 -14.36 -18.18
C ALA A 612 22.05 -14.96 -16.84
N GLN A 613 21.29 -14.16 -16.08
CA GLN A 613 20.87 -14.44 -14.71
C GLN A 613 22.04 -14.89 -13.81
N PRO A 614 23.08 -14.06 -13.67
CA PRO A 614 24.10 -14.30 -12.66
C PRO A 614 23.46 -14.34 -11.27
N VAL A 615 24.09 -15.01 -10.33
CA VAL A 615 23.66 -14.87 -8.92
C VAL A 615 23.81 -13.41 -8.52
N PHE A 616 22.78 -12.85 -7.89
CA PHE A 616 22.91 -11.57 -7.22
C PHE A 616 22.50 -11.68 -5.75
N THR A 617 23.05 -10.80 -4.92
CA THR A 617 22.73 -10.70 -3.49
C THR A 617 22.80 -9.25 -3.06
N PHE A 618 21.90 -8.86 -2.16
CA PHE A 618 21.97 -7.54 -1.53
C PHE A 618 23.11 -7.50 -0.51
N THR A 619 23.87 -6.42 -0.50
CA THR A 619 24.97 -6.21 0.46
C THR A 619 24.45 -6.06 1.88
N SER A 620 23.27 -5.47 2.06
CA SER A 620 22.55 -5.34 3.34
C SER A 620 22.20 -6.68 3.99
N ALA A 621 22.09 -7.75 3.18
CA ALA A 621 21.88 -9.12 3.68
C ALA A 621 23.17 -9.80 4.17
N LEU A 622 24.34 -9.18 3.98
CA LEU A 622 25.64 -9.79 4.26
C LEU A 622 26.29 -9.17 5.49
N ARG A 623 26.95 -10.02 6.27
CA ARG A 623 27.92 -9.54 7.26
C ARG A 623 29.15 -9.02 6.53
N LYS A 624 29.84 -8.04 7.13
CA LYS A 624 31.08 -7.47 6.57
C LYS A 624 32.09 -8.53 6.12
N ALA A 625 32.32 -9.58 6.91
CA ALA A 625 33.27 -10.65 6.55
C ALA A 625 32.84 -11.42 5.29
N ASP A 626 31.54 -11.69 5.13
CA ASP A 626 30.98 -12.39 3.97
C ASP A 626 31.01 -11.50 2.72
N LEU A 627 30.77 -10.19 2.88
CA LEU A 627 30.93 -9.21 1.80
C LEU A 627 32.38 -9.19 1.30
N VAL A 628 33.36 -9.07 2.21
CA VAL A 628 34.78 -9.02 1.88
C VAL A 628 35.24 -10.30 1.18
N ALA A 629 34.77 -11.46 1.65
CA ALA A 629 35.11 -12.75 1.06
C ALA A 629 34.58 -12.94 -0.38
N ARG A 630 33.63 -12.11 -0.81
CA ARG A 630 32.99 -12.16 -2.14
C ARG A 630 33.51 -11.11 -3.11
N LEU A 631 34.44 -10.26 -2.68
CA LEU A 631 35.14 -9.32 -3.56
C LEU A 631 36.18 -10.07 -4.41
N GLY A 632 36.38 -9.62 -5.63
CA GLY A 632 37.39 -10.13 -6.54
C GLY A 632 37.03 -9.90 -8.00
N SER A 633 37.88 -10.39 -8.91
CA SER A 633 37.69 -10.23 -10.35
C SER A 633 36.54 -11.06 -10.94
N THR A 634 35.98 -11.99 -10.16
CA THR A 634 34.84 -12.83 -10.56
C THR A 634 33.50 -12.28 -10.05
N SER A 635 33.48 -11.19 -9.30
CA SER A 635 32.25 -10.55 -8.84
C SER A 635 32.18 -9.10 -9.30
N ARG A 636 31.02 -8.46 -9.16
CA ARG A 636 30.84 -7.02 -9.33
C ARG A 636 30.03 -6.42 -8.20
N LEU A 637 30.35 -5.20 -7.83
CA LEU A 637 29.56 -4.37 -6.93
C LEU A 637 28.72 -3.40 -7.76
N VAL A 638 27.45 -3.23 -7.41
CA VAL A 638 26.56 -2.27 -8.05
C VAL A 638 25.93 -1.39 -6.98
N LEU A 639 26.22 -0.09 -7.04
CA LEU A 639 25.63 0.91 -6.16
C LEU A 639 24.36 1.44 -6.80
N THR A 640 23.26 1.44 -6.04
CA THR A 640 21.95 1.86 -6.55
C THR A 640 21.28 2.85 -5.61
N ASP A 641 20.31 3.59 -6.13
CA ASP A 641 19.46 4.51 -5.37
C ASP A 641 18.12 3.88 -4.97
N THR A 642 17.98 2.56 -5.06
CA THR A 642 16.66 1.92 -5.05
C THR A 642 16.04 1.74 -3.66
N ASN A 643 16.86 1.54 -2.62
CA ASN A 643 16.42 1.31 -1.24
C ASN A 643 15.95 2.59 -0.53
N ARG A 644 14.89 3.20 -1.03
CA ARG A 644 14.42 4.53 -0.62
C ARG A 644 13.72 4.55 0.73
N ARG A 645 14.14 5.46 1.61
CA ARG A 645 13.46 5.75 2.88
C ARG A 645 12.20 6.56 2.62
N ARG A 646 11.05 5.90 2.63
CA ARG A 646 9.74 6.51 2.38
C ARG A 646 8.62 5.72 3.02
N GLU A 647 7.51 6.41 3.26
CA GLU A 647 6.26 5.81 3.73
C GLU A 647 5.63 4.94 2.65
N VAL A 648 4.96 3.88 3.08
CA VAL A 648 4.09 3.03 2.25
C VAL A 648 2.68 3.11 2.80
N THR A 649 1.73 3.56 1.99
CA THR A 649 0.30 3.47 2.30
C THR A 649 -0.18 2.03 2.10
N PRO A 650 -0.63 1.34 3.16
CA PRO A 650 -1.16 -0.02 3.04
C PRO A 650 -2.40 -0.08 2.13
N ASN A 651 -2.71 -1.26 1.61
CA ASN A 651 -3.91 -1.54 0.82
C ASN A 651 -4.06 -0.72 -0.49
N ARG A 652 -2.97 -0.14 -1.00
CA ARG A 652 -2.90 0.45 -2.34
C ARG A 652 -1.98 -0.35 -3.25
N LEU A 653 -2.40 -0.56 -4.50
CA LEU A 653 -1.65 -1.34 -5.48
C LEU A 653 -0.68 -0.46 -6.30
N THR A 654 -1.12 0.73 -6.68
CA THR A 654 -0.33 1.81 -7.31
C THR A 654 -0.34 3.06 -6.44
N SER A 655 0.58 4.01 -6.68
CA SER A 655 0.63 5.30 -5.96
C SER A 655 0.57 5.11 -4.43
N ALA A 656 1.27 4.06 -3.98
CA ALA A 656 1.29 3.58 -2.59
C ALA A 656 2.52 4.09 -1.83
N TYR A 657 3.44 4.78 -2.50
CA TYR A 657 4.72 5.20 -1.95
C TYR A 657 4.81 6.71 -1.86
N GLY A 658 5.21 7.21 -0.70
CA GLY A 658 5.44 8.64 -0.50
C GLY A 658 6.78 9.11 -1.03
N PRO A 659 7.07 10.41 -0.90
CA PRO A 659 8.35 10.96 -1.29
C PRO A 659 9.48 10.40 -0.40
N VAL A 660 10.71 10.41 -0.91
CA VAL A 660 11.90 10.13 -0.08
C VAL A 660 12.00 11.18 1.04
N VAL A 661 12.23 10.71 2.26
CA VAL A 661 12.40 11.54 3.46
C VAL A 661 13.83 11.55 3.98
N ALA A 662 14.15 12.53 4.83
CA ALA A 662 15.48 12.67 5.43
C ALA A 662 15.79 11.51 6.40
N ALA A 663 17.08 11.25 6.63
CA ALA A 663 17.54 10.20 7.55
C ALA A 663 17.00 10.36 8.98
N SER A 664 16.81 11.60 9.44
CA SER A 664 16.29 11.92 10.77
C SER A 664 14.77 11.81 10.89
N THR A 665 14.05 11.67 9.77
CA THR A 665 12.60 11.60 9.75
C THR A 665 12.16 10.14 9.86
N ASP A 666 11.17 9.87 10.71
CA ASP A 666 10.50 8.57 10.74
C ASP A 666 9.54 8.47 9.53
N PRO A 667 9.74 7.55 8.59
CA PRO A 667 8.87 7.38 7.44
C PRO A 667 7.54 6.70 7.80
N GLY A 668 7.31 6.29 9.05
CA GLY A 668 6.16 5.44 9.37
C GLY A 668 6.31 4.04 8.77
N PRO A 669 5.22 3.39 8.31
CA PRO A 669 5.29 2.08 7.65
C PRO A 669 6.20 2.14 6.41
N THR A 670 7.23 1.29 6.36
CA THR A 670 8.18 1.26 5.25
C THR A 670 8.65 -0.15 4.89
N ILE A 671 8.88 -0.40 3.60
CA ILE A 671 9.49 -1.64 3.10
C ILE A 671 10.99 -1.48 2.79
N ALA A 672 11.56 -0.32 3.11
CA ALA A 672 13.00 -0.07 2.98
C ALA A 672 13.78 -1.03 3.89
N LEU A 673 14.93 -1.49 3.41
CA LEU A 673 15.76 -2.48 4.07
C LEU A 673 16.82 -1.80 4.95
N GLY A 674 17.14 -2.41 6.10
CA GLY A 674 18.19 -1.92 6.99
C GLY A 674 17.85 -0.60 7.69
N ASP A 675 18.89 0.08 8.15
CA ASP A 675 18.84 1.40 8.79
C ASP A 675 19.01 2.54 7.78
N GLU A 676 18.96 3.79 8.25
CA GLU A 676 19.11 4.99 7.41
C GLU A 676 20.43 5.06 6.64
N ASP A 677 21.48 4.36 7.09
CA ASP A 677 22.77 4.28 6.38
C ASP A 677 22.74 3.25 5.24
N SER A 678 21.84 2.27 5.33
CA SER A 678 21.58 1.29 4.29
C SER A 678 20.56 1.77 3.25
N GLN A 679 19.98 2.95 3.45
CA GLN A 679 18.86 3.49 2.66
C GLN A 679 19.28 4.71 1.83
N THR A 680 18.57 4.93 0.72
CA THR A 680 18.56 6.20 0.00
C THR A 680 17.69 7.20 0.77
N VAL A 681 18.25 8.36 1.13
CA VAL A 681 17.57 9.38 1.95
C VAL A 681 17.60 10.75 1.30
N LEU A 682 16.65 11.62 1.67
CA LEU A 682 16.59 12.99 1.18
C LEU A 682 17.66 13.85 1.86
N VAL A 683 18.36 14.65 1.05
CA VAL A 683 19.22 15.75 1.46
C VAL A 683 18.73 17.00 0.75
N SER A 684 18.37 18.02 1.53
CA SER A 684 17.98 19.32 0.99
C SER A 684 19.21 20.21 0.84
N GLU A 685 19.57 20.57 -0.39
CA GLU A 685 20.64 21.52 -0.68
C GLU A 685 20.05 22.94 -0.80
N GLY A 686 20.77 23.96 -0.30
CA GLY A 686 20.33 25.36 -0.34
C GLY A 686 19.60 25.83 0.92
N GLY A 687 18.95 24.94 1.67
CA GLY A 687 18.25 25.26 2.93
C GLY A 687 17.37 24.11 3.43
N ALA A 688 16.70 24.31 4.57
CA ALA A 688 15.71 23.36 5.10
C ALA A 688 14.29 23.88 4.86
N VAL A 689 13.38 22.99 4.49
CA VAL A 689 11.95 23.30 4.31
C VAL A 689 11.16 22.53 5.36
N THR A 690 10.13 23.18 5.91
CA THR A 690 9.18 22.58 6.85
C THR A 690 7.78 23.06 6.50
N SER A 691 6.79 22.19 6.56
CA SER A 691 5.39 22.56 6.34
C SER A 691 4.52 22.17 7.53
N THR A 692 3.29 22.67 7.58
CA THR A 692 2.27 22.22 8.54
C THR A 692 1.59 20.92 8.10
N GLN A 693 1.71 20.55 6.83
CA GLN A 693 1.14 19.35 6.24
C GLN A 693 2.04 18.84 5.10
N ASP A 694 2.80 17.77 5.38
CA ASP A 694 3.75 17.17 4.43
C ASP A 694 3.08 16.14 3.50
N THR A 695 1.95 15.56 3.91
CA THR A 695 1.18 14.59 3.14
C THR A 695 -0.32 14.88 3.18
N PRO A 696 -1.06 14.52 2.12
CA PRO A 696 -2.52 14.53 2.14
C PRO A 696 -3.11 13.60 3.23
N GLU A 697 -4.36 13.83 3.63
CA GLU A 697 -4.98 13.18 4.79
C GLU A 697 -5.32 11.70 4.54
N TYR A 698 -5.60 11.31 3.29
CA TYR A 698 -5.95 9.92 2.92
C TYR A 698 -4.85 9.15 2.19
N GLY A 699 -3.59 9.55 2.36
CA GLY A 699 -2.44 8.79 1.90
C GLY A 699 -1.35 9.66 1.30
N VAL A 700 -0.27 8.99 0.90
CA VAL A 700 0.91 9.66 0.38
C VAL A 700 0.72 10.05 -1.09
N ASN A 701 1.33 11.16 -1.49
CA ASN A 701 1.55 11.53 -2.88
C ASN A 701 3.05 11.86 -3.03
N ALA A 702 3.74 11.12 -3.91
CA ALA A 702 5.17 11.30 -4.10
C ALA A 702 5.53 12.67 -4.70
N ALA A 703 4.64 13.25 -5.52
CA ALA A 703 4.83 14.51 -6.21
C ALA A 703 4.48 15.76 -5.37
N SER A 704 3.93 15.62 -4.15
CA SER A 704 3.39 16.75 -3.38
C SER A 704 4.34 17.35 -2.33
N SER A 705 5.65 17.12 -2.44
CA SER A 705 6.62 17.51 -1.40
C SER A 705 6.72 19.03 -1.19
N PRO A 706 6.93 19.52 0.05
CA PRO A 706 7.00 20.95 0.33
C PRO A 706 8.20 21.67 -0.30
N GLU A 707 9.32 20.98 -0.54
CA GLU A 707 10.49 21.53 -1.22
C GLU A 707 10.21 21.91 -2.68
N ASN A 708 9.18 21.31 -3.29
CA ASN A 708 8.78 21.63 -4.66
C ASN A 708 8.32 23.09 -4.79
N ALA A 709 7.86 23.73 -3.70
CA ALA A 709 7.54 25.15 -3.71
C ALA A 709 8.78 26.07 -3.80
N PHE A 710 10.01 25.54 -3.79
CA PHE A 710 11.26 26.33 -3.81
C PHE A 710 12.31 25.80 -4.80
N ASP A 711 11.93 24.86 -5.67
CA ASP A 711 12.85 24.19 -6.60
C ASP A 711 13.01 24.93 -7.94
N ALA A 712 12.34 26.09 -8.10
CA ALA A 712 12.32 26.89 -9.30
C ALA A 712 11.88 26.10 -10.56
N ASN A 713 10.98 25.14 -10.39
CA ASN A 713 10.39 24.35 -11.46
C ASN A 713 8.86 24.50 -11.45
N PRO A 714 8.26 25.14 -12.47
CA PRO A 714 6.80 25.36 -12.51
C PRO A 714 5.98 24.07 -12.71
N THR A 715 6.64 22.94 -13.04
CA THR A 715 5.99 21.64 -13.25
C THR A 715 5.85 20.79 -11.99
N THR A 716 6.36 21.31 -10.85
CA THR A 716 6.27 20.71 -9.52
C THR A 716 5.58 21.67 -8.58
N ALA A 717 4.94 21.15 -7.52
CA ALA A 717 4.28 21.98 -6.52
C ALA A 717 4.22 21.26 -5.18
N TRP A 718 4.14 22.05 -4.10
CA TRP A 718 3.63 21.57 -2.83
C TRP A 718 2.10 21.52 -2.90
N THR A 719 1.50 20.35 -2.73
CA THR A 719 0.05 20.12 -2.82
C THR A 719 -0.49 19.65 -1.47
N PHE A 720 -1.54 20.31 -0.96
CA PHE A 720 -2.02 20.14 0.42
C PHE A 720 -3.48 20.55 0.58
N GLY A 721 -4.04 20.34 1.78
CA GLY A 721 -5.31 20.96 2.17
C GLY A 721 -6.58 20.31 1.60
N GLU A 722 -6.54 19.00 1.34
CA GLU A 722 -7.73 18.21 1.02
C GLU A 722 -8.80 18.35 2.12
N PHE A 723 -10.06 18.07 1.78
CA PHE A 723 -11.22 18.10 2.71
C PHE A 723 -11.45 19.46 3.41
N GLY A 724 -10.98 20.55 2.80
CA GLY A 724 -11.15 21.91 3.33
C GLY A 724 -10.12 22.33 4.36
N GLU A 725 -9.08 21.52 4.59
CA GLU A 725 -8.02 21.78 5.58
C GLU A 725 -6.92 22.72 5.07
N ALA A 726 -7.06 23.29 3.86
CA ALA A 726 -6.08 24.20 3.26
C ALA A 726 -5.87 25.50 4.04
N LEU A 727 -6.90 25.99 4.74
CA LEU A 727 -6.85 27.27 5.45
C LEU A 727 -5.92 27.18 6.66
N GLY A 728 -4.98 28.13 6.78
CA GLY A 728 -4.01 28.16 7.88
C GLY A 728 -2.77 27.29 7.66
N GLN A 729 -2.75 26.48 6.61
CA GLN A 729 -1.56 25.71 6.24
C GLN A 729 -0.43 26.66 5.80
N SER A 730 0.81 26.26 6.08
CA SER A 730 1.97 27.07 5.75
C SER A 730 3.18 26.23 5.35
N VAL A 731 4.01 26.82 4.49
CA VAL A 731 5.33 26.31 4.14
C VAL A 731 6.38 27.33 4.53
N THR A 732 7.45 26.85 5.16
CA THR A 732 8.56 27.67 5.66
C THR A 732 9.88 27.17 5.13
N VAL A 733 10.69 28.07 4.57
CA VAL A 733 12.06 27.80 4.16
C VAL A 733 13.05 28.51 5.08
N ARG A 734 14.11 27.80 5.46
CA ARG A 734 15.28 28.30 6.18
C ARG A 734 16.50 28.17 5.29
N PRO A 735 16.86 29.20 4.52
CA PRO A 735 18.01 29.16 3.65
C PRO A 735 19.32 28.91 4.41
N SER A 736 20.23 28.16 3.80
CA SER A 736 21.56 27.86 4.36
C SER A 736 22.42 29.10 4.60
N LYS A 737 22.12 30.21 3.91
CA LYS A 737 22.71 31.53 4.09
C LYS A 737 21.60 32.59 3.96
N PRO A 738 21.66 33.72 4.69
CA PRO A 738 20.66 34.77 4.59
C PRO A 738 20.55 35.32 3.15
N VAL A 739 19.33 35.33 2.60
CA VAL A 739 19.02 35.77 1.21
C VAL A 739 18.37 37.16 1.22
N ALA A 740 18.65 37.97 0.19
CA ALA A 740 17.97 39.26 0.03
C ALA A 740 16.59 39.03 -0.58
N VAL A 741 15.54 39.56 0.05
CA VAL A 741 14.14 39.30 -0.35
C VAL A 741 13.42 40.59 -0.73
N ASP A 742 14.07 41.49 -1.48
CA ASP A 742 13.47 42.76 -1.91
C ASP A 742 12.08 42.57 -2.55
N GLU A 743 11.90 41.44 -3.25
CA GLU A 743 10.63 40.93 -3.74
C GLU A 743 10.59 39.41 -3.61
N VAL A 744 9.43 38.87 -3.23
CA VAL A 744 9.09 37.44 -3.23
C VAL A 744 8.02 37.21 -4.29
N ALA A 745 8.35 36.43 -5.31
CA ALA A 745 7.40 35.99 -6.33
C ALA A 745 6.80 34.64 -5.93
N ILE A 746 5.49 34.48 -6.10
CA ILE A 746 4.76 33.26 -5.77
C ILE A 746 3.90 32.85 -6.96
N ASP A 747 4.00 31.59 -7.36
CA ASP A 747 3.18 30.98 -8.40
C ASP A 747 2.22 29.94 -7.81
N ILE A 748 0.92 30.16 -8.00
CA ILE A 748 -0.15 29.30 -7.52
C ILE A 748 -0.86 28.67 -8.73
N PRO A 749 -0.66 27.37 -8.98
CA PRO A 749 -1.34 26.71 -10.08
C PRO A 749 -2.85 26.58 -9.76
N PRO A 750 -3.77 26.84 -10.70
CA PRO A 750 -5.18 26.52 -10.50
C PRO A 750 -5.38 25.04 -10.24
N THR A 751 -6.20 24.77 -9.23
CA THR A 751 -6.69 23.44 -8.87
C THR A 751 -8.18 23.33 -9.18
N VAL A 752 -8.70 22.09 -9.20
CA VAL A 752 -10.11 21.84 -9.50
C VAL A 752 -10.93 22.08 -8.24
N GLY A 753 -12.03 22.84 -8.32
CA GLY A 753 -13.00 23.00 -7.22
C GLY A 753 -12.62 24.03 -6.15
N GLN A 754 -11.34 24.12 -5.75
CA GLN A 754 -10.84 25.11 -4.80
C GLN A 754 -9.78 26.04 -5.42
N ARG A 755 -9.59 27.22 -4.82
CA ARG A 755 -8.55 28.18 -5.21
C ARG A 755 -8.06 29.00 -4.01
N ILE A 756 -6.75 29.22 -3.91
CA ILE A 756 -6.15 30.17 -2.95
C ILE A 756 -6.47 31.59 -3.39
N THR A 757 -7.06 32.40 -2.50
CA THR A 757 -7.43 33.80 -2.77
C THR A 757 -6.67 34.80 -1.92
N ALA A 758 -6.08 34.38 -0.80
CA ALA A 758 -5.24 35.23 0.03
C ALA A 758 -4.10 34.44 0.69
N LEU A 759 -2.94 35.09 0.78
CA LEU A 759 -1.75 34.59 1.44
C LEU A 759 -1.23 35.63 2.45
N ARG A 760 -0.60 35.15 3.51
CA ARG A 760 0.31 35.92 4.36
C ARG A 760 1.74 35.46 4.10
N VAL A 761 2.58 36.38 3.65
CA VAL A 761 4.01 36.15 3.42
C VAL A 761 4.80 36.82 4.53
N GLU A 762 5.70 36.10 5.17
CA GLU A 762 6.50 36.59 6.31
C GLU A 762 7.99 36.31 6.11
N ALA A 763 8.82 37.34 6.24
CA ALA A 763 10.28 37.27 6.13
C ALA A 763 10.92 37.88 7.39
N ASP A 764 11.59 37.05 8.20
CA ASP A 764 12.22 37.42 9.48
C ASP A 764 11.37 38.38 10.37
N GLY A 765 10.08 38.08 10.50
CA GLY A 765 9.12 38.82 11.35
C GLY A 765 8.42 40.01 10.67
N ALA A 766 8.83 40.41 9.46
CA ALA A 766 8.06 41.32 8.63
C ALA A 766 7.02 40.52 7.84
N ALA A 767 5.73 40.79 8.04
CA ALA A 767 4.63 40.08 7.37
C ALA A 767 3.78 41.01 6.49
N LYS A 768 3.32 40.50 5.35
CA LYS A 768 2.38 41.15 4.46
C LYS A 768 1.27 40.20 4.05
N GLU A 769 0.05 40.70 4.07
CA GLU A 769 -1.11 39.99 3.54
C GLU A 769 -1.39 40.47 2.11
N VAL A 770 -1.67 39.52 1.24
CA VAL A 770 -1.76 39.74 -0.20
C VAL A 770 -2.88 38.91 -0.80
N LYS A 771 -3.61 39.49 -1.75
CA LYS A 771 -4.65 38.80 -2.52
C LYS A 771 -4.03 38.10 -3.73
N VAL A 772 -4.49 36.89 -4.00
CA VAL A 772 -4.06 36.10 -5.15
C VAL A 772 -4.99 36.39 -6.34
N PRO A 773 -4.47 36.88 -7.48
CA PRO A 773 -5.26 37.14 -8.67
C PRO A 773 -5.77 35.86 -9.36
N GLY A 774 -6.59 36.01 -10.40
CA GLY A 774 -7.20 34.89 -11.14
C GLY A 774 -6.20 33.98 -11.88
N ASP A 775 -5.04 34.51 -12.23
CA ASP A 775 -3.93 33.81 -12.89
C ASP A 775 -2.94 33.18 -11.89
N GLY A 776 -3.11 33.40 -10.58
CA GLY A 776 -2.33 32.72 -9.54
C GLY A 776 -0.93 33.29 -9.27
N ARG A 777 -0.47 34.28 -10.03
CA ARG A 777 0.87 34.87 -9.88
C ARG A 777 0.84 36.12 -9.01
N VAL A 778 1.72 36.20 -8.01
CA VAL A 778 1.78 37.36 -7.13
C VAL A 778 3.20 37.71 -6.70
N ALA A 779 3.49 39.00 -6.55
CA ALA A 779 4.78 39.52 -6.10
C ALA A 779 4.60 40.37 -4.84
N VAL A 780 5.44 40.14 -3.83
CA VAL A 780 5.38 40.81 -2.52
C VAL A 780 6.72 41.46 -2.20
N ALA A 781 6.74 42.79 -2.10
CA ALA A 781 7.97 43.52 -1.83
C ALA A 781 8.37 43.49 -0.33
N PHE A 782 9.63 43.17 -0.02
CA PHE A 782 10.24 43.36 1.31
C PHE A 782 11.57 44.13 1.19
N PRO A 783 11.52 45.43 0.84
CA PRO A 783 12.72 46.20 0.52
C PRO A 783 13.71 46.22 1.67
N GLY A 784 14.97 45.84 1.39
CA GLY A 784 16.07 45.87 2.36
C GLY A 784 16.05 44.74 3.40
N VAL A 785 15.15 43.76 3.28
CA VAL A 785 15.11 42.60 4.19
C VAL A 785 16.11 41.54 3.71
N ARG A 786 16.94 41.06 4.64
CA ARG A 786 17.73 39.85 4.47
C ARG A 786 17.14 38.76 5.33
N ALA A 787 16.46 37.81 4.71
CA ALA A 787 15.71 36.77 5.40
C ALA A 787 16.59 35.55 5.71
N THR A 788 16.51 35.08 6.96
CA THR A 788 16.96 33.77 7.42
C THR A 788 15.82 32.75 7.47
N VAL A 789 14.58 33.24 7.51
CA VAL A 789 13.34 32.46 7.44
C VAL A 789 12.35 33.18 6.55
N LEU A 790 11.72 32.44 5.64
CA LEU A 790 10.58 32.90 4.84
C LEU A 790 9.43 31.90 5.01
N THR A 791 8.25 32.40 5.33
CA THR A 791 7.03 31.61 5.51
C THR A 791 5.91 32.14 4.63
N VAL A 792 5.19 31.23 3.97
CA VAL A 792 3.98 31.52 3.23
C VAL A 792 2.83 30.75 3.87
N THR A 793 1.80 31.47 4.31
CA THR A 793 0.61 30.90 4.97
C THR A 793 -0.63 31.20 4.13
N VAL A 794 -1.50 30.20 3.96
CA VAL A 794 -2.80 30.38 3.31
C VAL A 794 -3.79 31.04 4.27
N THR A 795 -4.31 32.23 3.90
CA THR A 795 -5.28 32.98 4.71
C THR A 795 -6.65 33.12 4.06
N GLY A 796 -6.81 32.71 2.80
CA GLY A 796 -8.10 32.72 2.11
C GLY A 796 -8.18 31.67 1.01
N ILE A 797 -9.32 30.99 0.96
CA ILE A 797 -9.70 29.98 -0.04
C ILE A 797 -11.09 30.35 -0.57
N GLU A 798 -11.33 30.07 -1.85
CA GLU A 798 -12.64 30.16 -2.50
C GLU A 798 -12.93 28.84 -3.24
N GLY A 799 -14.19 28.44 -3.29
CA GLY A 799 -14.65 27.20 -3.93
C GLY A 799 -15.32 26.24 -2.96
N GLU A 800 -16.07 25.28 -3.50
CA GLU A 800 -16.68 24.17 -2.76
C GLU A 800 -16.04 22.85 -3.23
N GLY A 801 -15.80 21.92 -2.29
CA GLY A 801 -15.26 20.59 -2.56
C GLY A 801 -14.09 20.23 -1.66
N ASP A 802 -13.61 18.99 -1.77
CA ASP A 802 -12.56 18.42 -0.91
C ASP A 802 -11.18 18.34 -1.60
N ASN A 803 -11.05 18.92 -2.80
CA ASN A 803 -9.83 18.86 -3.58
C ASN A 803 -8.70 19.70 -2.95
N PRO A 804 -7.44 19.30 -3.13
CA PRO A 804 -6.31 20.05 -2.59
C PRO A 804 -6.07 21.36 -3.35
N VAL A 805 -5.28 22.23 -2.73
CA VAL A 805 -4.66 23.41 -3.35
C VAL A 805 -3.16 23.18 -3.51
N SER A 806 -2.45 24.10 -4.20
CA SER A 806 -1.02 23.94 -4.43
C SER A 806 -0.27 25.26 -4.50
N ILE A 807 1.02 25.23 -4.18
CA ILE A 807 1.97 26.34 -4.39
C ILE A 807 3.13 25.77 -5.22
N ALA A 808 3.31 26.26 -6.44
CA ALA A 808 4.31 25.76 -7.39
C ALA A 808 5.69 26.38 -7.18
N ASP A 809 5.76 27.68 -6.92
CA ASP A 809 7.04 28.35 -6.71
C ASP A 809 6.91 29.50 -5.71
N VAL A 810 7.94 29.69 -4.90
CA VAL A 810 8.18 30.81 -3.99
C VAL A 810 9.63 31.22 -4.19
N SER A 811 9.85 32.20 -5.04
CA SER A 811 11.18 32.59 -5.48
C SER A 811 11.60 33.97 -4.97
N ALA A 812 12.89 34.07 -4.65
CA ALA A 812 13.60 35.29 -4.35
C ALA A 812 15.06 35.15 -4.85
N PRO A 813 15.77 36.24 -5.16
CA PRO A 813 17.15 36.15 -5.62
C PRO A 813 18.06 35.38 -4.64
N GLY A 814 18.63 34.27 -5.12
CA GLY A 814 19.50 33.39 -4.33
C GLY A 814 18.78 32.39 -3.42
N LEU A 815 17.45 32.35 -3.46
CA LEU A 815 16.63 31.31 -2.85
C LEU A 815 16.38 30.20 -3.86
N HIS A 816 17.01 29.05 -3.66
CA HIS A 816 16.80 27.86 -4.47
C HIS A 816 17.08 26.63 -3.62
N ILE A 817 16.10 25.75 -3.52
CA ILE A 817 16.19 24.49 -2.78
C ILE A 817 16.29 23.36 -3.80
N ARG A 818 17.17 22.41 -3.55
CA ARG A 818 17.26 21.18 -4.36
C ARG A 818 17.04 19.96 -3.50
N ARG A 819 16.12 19.11 -3.93
CA ARG A 819 15.95 17.75 -3.40
C ARG A 819 17.04 16.87 -3.99
N VAL A 820 17.90 16.30 -3.15
CA VAL A 820 18.99 15.41 -3.56
C VAL A 820 18.81 14.07 -2.86
N ALA A 821 18.79 12.98 -3.61
CA ALA A 821 18.75 11.64 -3.01
C ALA A 821 20.19 11.15 -2.75
N ARG A 822 20.53 10.96 -1.48
CA ARG A 822 21.82 10.39 -1.07
C ARG A 822 21.69 8.88 -1.01
N LEU A 823 22.51 8.17 -1.79
CA LEU A 823 22.56 6.70 -1.83
C LEU A 823 22.96 6.10 -0.47
N PRO A 824 22.72 4.78 -0.28
CA PRO A 824 23.25 4.04 0.86
C PRO A 824 24.76 4.25 1.04
N ILE A 825 25.20 4.33 2.29
CA ILE A 825 26.61 4.49 2.68
C ILE A 825 27.13 3.32 3.53
N ALA A 826 26.27 2.40 3.96
CA ALA A 826 26.65 1.27 4.79
C ALA A 826 27.71 0.38 4.11
N THR A 827 27.50 0.04 2.84
CA THR A 827 28.42 -0.80 2.07
C THR A 827 29.78 -0.12 1.90
N THR A 828 29.79 1.15 1.48
CA THR A 828 31.04 1.89 1.25
C THR A 828 31.80 2.08 2.57
N THR A 829 31.12 2.43 3.66
CA THR A 829 31.70 2.55 5.00
C THR A 829 32.31 1.24 5.48
N ALA A 830 31.66 0.10 5.20
CA ALA A 830 32.21 -1.21 5.52
C ALA A 830 33.53 -1.50 4.77
N LEU A 831 33.65 -1.01 3.54
CA LEU A 831 34.79 -1.20 2.63
C LEU A 831 35.94 -0.17 2.81
N GLU A 832 35.72 0.96 3.49
CA GLU A 832 36.79 1.92 3.78
C GLU A 832 37.85 1.36 4.75
N ARG A 833 37.42 0.51 5.70
CA ARG A 833 38.26 -0.05 6.77
C ARG A 833 38.70 -1.47 6.46
N LEU A 834 39.33 -1.67 5.29
CA LEU A 834 39.86 -2.96 4.85
C LEU A 834 41.37 -3.08 5.10
N ASP A 835 41.81 -4.32 5.32
CA ASP A 835 43.23 -4.69 5.30
C ASP A 835 43.78 -4.68 3.85
N THR A 836 45.09 -4.87 3.70
CA THR A 836 45.76 -4.78 2.38
C THR A 836 45.27 -5.84 1.39
N SER A 837 44.94 -7.05 1.85
CA SER A 837 44.47 -8.13 0.98
C SER A 837 43.06 -7.83 0.46
N ALA A 838 42.16 -7.43 1.34
CA ALA A 838 40.79 -7.07 0.99
C ALA A 838 40.71 -5.80 0.12
N ARG A 839 41.62 -4.82 0.32
CA ARG A 839 41.75 -3.67 -0.60
C ARG A 839 42.17 -4.09 -2.00
N SER A 840 43.07 -5.08 -2.12
CA SER A 840 43.50 -5.60 -3.42
C SER A 840 42.34 -6.31 -4.14
N ALA A 841 41.54 -7.09 -3.41
CA ALA A 841 40.33 -7.71 -3.94
C ALA A 841 39.30 -6.67 -4.38
N LEU A 842 39.06 -5.62 -3.58
CA LEU A 842 38.19 -4.50 -3.93
C LEU A 842 38.68 -3.76 -5.17
N ALA A 843 39.98 -3.51 -5.30
CA ALA A 843 40.56 -2.88 -6.48
C ALA A 843 40.35 -3.70 -7.76
N ALA A 844 40.30 -5.03 -7.64
CA ALA A 844 39.99 -5.95 -8.73
C ALA A 844 38.49 -6.19 -8.97
N THR A 845 37.60 -5.66 -8.12
CA THR A 845 36.14 -5.84 -8.24
C THR A 845 35.53 -4.67 -9.03
N PRO A 846 34.97 -4.89 -10.22
CA PRO A 846 34.20 -3.88 -10.94
C PRO A 846 33.11 -3.26 -10.06
N THR A 847 32.98 -1.94 -10.04
CA THR A 847 32.02 -1.20 -9.22
C THR A 847 31.17 -0.28 -10.09
N ASP A 848 29.98 -0.72 -10.46
CA ASP A 848 29.04 0.04 -11.28
C ASP A 848 28.14 0.94 -10.42
N VAL A 849 27.66 2.06 -10.96
CA VAL A 849 26.60 2.89 -10.34
C VAL A 849 25.40 2.94 -11.27
N VAL A 850 24.22 2.56 -10.78
CA VAL A 850 22.96 2.54 -11.55
C VAL A 850 21.94 3.40 -10.81
N LEU A 851 21.52 4.49 -11.44
CA LEU A 851 20.67 5.52 -10.85
C LEU A 851 19.38 5.62 -11.66
N THR A 852 18.26 5.78 -10.96
CA THR A 852 16.93 5.84 -11.58
C THR A 852 16.09 6.90 -10.89
N ARG A 853 15.27 7.63 -11.66
CA ARG A 853 14.27 8.53 -11.05
C ARG A 853 13.01 7.73 -10.69
N VAL A 854 12.23 8.22 -9.73
CA VAL A 854 10.89 7.70 -9.43
C VAL A 854 9.86 8.48 -10.24
N ALA A 855 9.28 7.83 -11.25
CA ALA A 855 8.33 8.45 -12.18
C ALA A 855 6.85 8.31 -11.80
N GLY A 856 6.50 7.34 -10.94
CA GLY A 856 5.12 6.96 -10.64
C GLY A 856 4.34 6.48 -11.87
N GLN A 857 3.02 6.59 -11.82
CA GLN A 857 2.16 6.37 -12.99
C GLN A 857 2.44 7.36 -14.13
N ALA A 858 2.09 7.00 -15.36
CA ALA A 858 2.15 7.89 -16.54
C ALA A 858 1.11 9.04 -16.50
N THR A 859 0.75 9.53 -15.32
CA THR A 859 -0.08 10.72 -15.11
C THR A 859 0.75 11.79 -14.39
N PRO A 860 0.48 13.09 -14.59
CA PRO A 860 1.29 14.15 -13.98
C PRO A 860 1.27 14.22 -12.44
N VAL A 861 0.44 13.41 -11.78
CA VAL A 861 0.07 13.56 -10.37
C VAL A 861 0.96 12.73 -9.42
N ASP A 862 1.77 11.81 -9.96
CA ASP A 862 2.54 10.82 -9.18
C ASP A 862 4.06 10.80 -9.51
N ASP A 863 4.54 11.75 -10.32
CA ASP A 863 5.96 11.89 -10.66
C ASP A 863 6.74 12.57 -9.53
N GLU A 864 7.39 11.77 -8.69
CA GLU A 864 8.21 12.23 -7.55
C GLU A 864 9.41 13.08 -8.00
N GLU A 865 10.07 12.67 -9.09
CA GLU A 865 11.39 13.17 -9.47
C GLU A 865 11.40 13.63 -10.93
N ARG A 866 11.30 14.95 -11.14
CA ARG A 866 11.46 15.56 -12.48
C ARG A 866 12.91 15.56 -12.99
N ARG A 867 13.88 15.48 -12.08
CA ARG A 867 15.33 15.49 -12.36
C ARG A 867 16.05 14.46 -11.48
N LEU A 868 17.25 14.06 -11.88
CA LEU A 868 18.03 13.01 -11.22
C LEU A 868 19.23 13.62 -10.48
N ASP A 869 18.99 14.12 -9.26
CA ASP A 869 20.02 14.68 -8.39
C ASP A 869 20.43 13.66 -7.32
N ARG A 870 21.73 13.30 -7.30
CA ARG A 870 22.25 12.22 -6.45
C ARG A 870 23.55 12.58 -5.76
N ASP A 871 23.68 12.13 -4.51
CA ASP A 871 24.95 12.06 -3.80
C ASP A 871 25.30 10.59 -3.58
N PHE A 872 26.50 10.17 -3.98
CA PHE A 872 26.96 8.79 -3.82
C PHE A 872 28.41 8.73 -3.35
N THR A 873 28.82 7.59 -2.80
CA THR A 873 30.19 7.38 -2.33
C THR A 873 30.81 6.20 -3.08
N LEU A 874 32.04 6.33 -3.55
CA LEU A 874 32.80 5.24 -4.17
C LEU A 874 33.81 4.65 -3.19
N PRO A 875 33.90 3.32 -3.09
CA PRO A 875 34.82 2.66 -2.17
C PRO A 875 36.28 2.63 -2.69
N ALA A 876 36.50 2.91 -3.97
CA ALA A 876 37.80 2.93 -4.61
C ALA A 876 37.76 3.79 -5.89
N ASP A 877 38.91 4.26 -6.37
CA ASP A 877 39.00 5.02 -7.62
C ASP A 877 38.57 4.18 -8.82
N ARG A 878 37.85 4.77 -9.78
CA ARG A 878 37.26 4.10 -10.94
C ARG A 878 37.24 4.95 -12.20
N ASP A 879 37.26 4.27 -13.34
CA ASP A 879 37.05 4.83 -14.66
C ASP A 879 35.73 4.32 -15.23
N PHE A 880 34.84 5.24 -15.58
CA PHE A 880 33.49 4.95 -15.98
C PHE A 880 33.22 5.27 -17.44
N ARG A 881 32.43 4.41 -18.09
CA ARG A 881 31.63 4.78 -19.25
C ARG A 881 30.24 5.18 -18.80
N VAL A 882 29.72 6.24 -19.37
CA VAL A 882 28.39 6.75 -19.02
C VAL A 882 27.41 6.39 -20.11
N TYR A 883 26.22 5.94 -19.73
CA TYR A 883 25.08 5.81 -20.64
C TYR A 883 23.78 5.86 -19.85
N GLY A 884 22.64 5.99 -20.51
CA GLY A 884 21.37 6.08 -19.81
C GLY A 884 20.20 6.39 -20.70
N LEU A 885 19.02 6.52 -20.09
CA LEU A 885 17.81 6.99 -20.74
C LEU A 885 17.53 8.42 -20.31
N VAL A 886 17.30 9.30 -21.28
CA VAL A 886 16.97 10.71 -21.06
C VAL A 886 15.73 11.11 -21.85
N ARG A 887 15.04 12.14 -21.39
CA ARG A 887 13.90 12.77 -22.07
C ARG A 887 14.05 14.29 -22.02
N PRO A 888 13.45 15.05 -22.95
CA PRO A 888 13.49 16.51 -22.87
C PRO A 888 12.94 16.99 -21.51
N ASP A 889 13.65 17.90 -20.85
CA ASP A 889 13.20 18.50 -19.59
C ASP A 889 12.08 19.50 -19.90
N ALA A 890 10.84 19.15 -19.57
CA ALA A 890 9.66 19.99 -19.82
C ALA A 890 9.75 21.38 -19.15
N SER A 891 10.57 21.55 -18.11
CA SER A 891 10.80 22.85 -17.46
C SER A 891 11.85 23.72 -18.19
N ALA A 892 12.54 23.18 -19.21
CA ALA A 892 13.61 23.88 -19.90
C ALA A 892 13.06 24.97 -20.86
N PRO A 893 13.79 26.08 -21.04
CA PRO A 893 13.45 27.10 -22.03
C PRO A 893 13.43 26.55 -23.46
N ASP A 894 12.61 27.15 -24.33
CA ASP A 894 12.40 26.72 -25.72
C ASP A 894 13.70 26.54 -26.52
N ASP A 895 14.64 27.46 -26.40
CA ASP A 895 15.91 27.43 -27.16
C ASP A 895 16.80 26.27 -26.72
N MET A 896 16.70 25.88 -25.45
CA MET A 896 17.39 24.72 -24.92
C MET A 896 16.73 23.42 -25.37
N LEU A 897 15.40 23.37 -25.35
CA LEU A 897 14.61 22.25 -25.90
C LEU A 897 14.88 22.05 -27.39
N ASP A 898 14.95 23.13 -28.15
CA ASP A 898 15.30 23.11 -29.56
C ASP A 898 16.70 22.56 -29.80
N THR A 899 17.67 22.98 -28.99
CA THR A 899 19.04 22.46 -29.06
C THR A 899 19.06 20.95 -28.84
N VAL A 900 18.40 20.44 -27.78
CA VAL A 900 18.41 19.00 -27.48
C VAL A 900 17.61 18.16 -28.48
N LEU A 901 16.57 18.74 -29.09
CA LEU A 901 15.78 18.12 -30.15
C LEU A 901 16.40 18.27 -31.54
N GLY A 902 17.57 18.90 -31.66
CA GLY A 902 18.26 19.07 -32.93
C GLY A 902 17.56 20.05 -33.88
N VAL A 903 16.82 21.02 -33.36
CA VAL A 903 16.19 22.08 -34.16
C VAL A 903 17.25 23.13 -34.50
N THR A 904 17.39 23.42 -35.79
CA THR A 904 18.37 24.39 -36.30
C THR A 904 17.67 25.37 -37.25
N GLY A 905 18.29 26.52 -37.50
CA GLY A 905 17.67 27.53 -38.35
C GLY A 905 18.47 28.82 -38.43
N ASN A 906 17.92 29.81 -39.13
CA ASN A 906 18.48 31.16 -39.16
C ASN A 906 17.94 32.08 -38.05
N ALA A 907 17.07 31.53 -37.20
CA ALA A 907 16.46 32.17 -36.04
C ALA A 907 16.46 31.24 -34.82
N VAL A 908 16.50 31.82 -33.62
CA VAL A 908 16.27 31.14 -32.33
C VAL A 908 14.92 31.61 -31.80
N ALA A 909 13.99 30.69 -31.58
CA ALA A 909 12.66 31.01 -31.08
C ALA A 909 12.57 30.82 -29.56
N ARG A 910 11.83 31.69 -28.87
CA ARG A 910 11.55 31.62 -27.44
C ARG A 910 10.13 32.05 -27.16
N SER A 911 9.51 31.48 -26.14
CA SER A 911 8.23 31.92 -25.61
C SER A 911 8.30 32.17 -24.11
N SER A 912 7.35 32.95 -23.60
CA SER A 912 7.21 33.21 -22.17
C SER A 912 6.66 32.03 -21.39
N SER A 913 5.84 31.19 -22.01
CA SER A 913 5.29 29.98 -21.42
C SER A 913 4.72 29.04 -22.48
N ARG A 914 4.40 27.82 -22.06
CA ARG A 914 3.78 26.76 -22.86
C ARG A 914 2.58 26.19 -22.13
N ALA A 915 1.54 25.77 -22.85
CA ALA A 915 0.42 25.05 -22.24
C ALA A 915 0.93 23.76 -21.58
N PHE A 916 0.67 23.62 -20.27
CA PHE A 916 1.12 22.48 -19.44
C PHE A 916 2.63 22.22 -19.47
N ASP A 917 3.43 23.23 -19.83
CA ASP A 917 4.87 23.12 -20.08
C ASP A 917 5.28 22.08 -21.14
N ALA A 918 4.31 21.68 -21.98
CA ALA A 918 4.46 20.60 -22.93
C ALA A 918 5.47 20.96 -24.05
N VAL A 919 6.35 20.02 -24.42
CA VAL A 919 7.55 20.29 -25.25
C VAL A 919 7.15 20.43 -26.73
N GLU A 920 6.06 19.81 -27.14
CA GLU A 920 5.46 19.80 -28.47
C GLU A 920 4.80 21.12 -28.87
N VAL A 921 4.48 22.00 -27.92
CA VAL A 921 3.80 23.30 -28.15
C VAL A 921 4.69 24.52 -27.94
N ARG A 922 6.02 24.32 -27.96
CA ARG A 922 7.04 25.37 -27.79
C ARG A 922 7.06 26.41 -28.91
N GLY A 923 7.69 27.56 -28.64
CA GLY A 923 7.72 28.72 -29.54
C GLY A 923 8.23 28.43 -30.95
N SER A 924 9.22 27.55 -31.09
CA SER A 924 9.81 27.20 -32.40
C SER A 924 8.86 26.49 -33.36
N ARG A 925 7.78 25.90 -32.84
CA ARG A 925 6.71 25.33 -33.67
C ARG A 925 5.94 26.35 -34.48
N ALA A 926 6.01 27.63 -34.10
CA ALA A 926 5.45 28.72 -34.89
C ALA A 926 6.38 29.18 -36.03
N PHE A 927 7.54 28.56 -36.22
CA PHE A 927 8.52 28.93 -37.25
C PHE A 927 9.00 27.73 -38.08
N ASP A 928 8.35 26.56 -37.94
CA ASP A 928 8.77 25.30 -38.57
C ASP A 928 8.16 25.04 -39.96
N GLY A 929 7.27 25.94 -40.43
CA GLY A 929 6.68 25.89 -41.75
C GLY A 929 5.56 24.85 -41.90
N ASN A 930 5.00 24.37 -40.78
CA ASN A 930 3.92 23.41 -40.74
C ASN A 930 2.71 23.98 -39.95
N PRO A 931 1.60 24.32 -40.63
CA PRO A 931 0.44 24.94 -39.97
C PRO A 931 -0.31 24.01 -39.01
N LYS A 932 0.05 22.72 -38.95
CA LYS A 932 -0.51 21.75 -37.99
C LYS A 932 0.22 21.75 -36.64
N THR A 933 1.36 22.42 -36.56
CA THR A 933 2.10 22.67 -35.33
C THR A 933 1.98 24.13 -34.96
N GLY A 934 2.31 24.50 -33.72
CA GLY A 934 2.23 25.89 -33.30
C GLY A 934 2.63 26.08 -31.84
N TRP A 935 2.87 27.34 -31.48
CA TRP A 935 3.03 27.74 -30.10
C TRP A 935 1.68 27.86 -29.42
N ILE A 936 1.56 27.28 -28.22
CA ILE A 936 0.39 27.43 -27.35
C ILE A 936 0.86 28.06 -26.03
N PRO A 937 0.48 29.32 -25.72
CA PRO A 937 0.84 29.95 -24.45
C PRO A 937 0.24 29.20 -23.27
N GLY A 938 0.92 29.28 -22.13
CA GLY A 938 0.48 28.74 -20.84
C GLY A 938 -0.60 29.56 -20.14
N ARG A 939 -0.64 29.48 -18.81
CA ARG A 939 -1.66 30.15 -18.00
C ARG A 939 -1.51 31.67 -18.04
N GLY A 940 -2.63 32.38 -18.19
CA GLY A 940 -2.65 33.84 -18.24
C GLY A 940 -2.30 34.43 -19.60
N VAL A 941 -2.83 33.87 -20.70
CA VAL A 941 -2.63 34.25 -22.12
C VAL A 941 -2.33 35.74 -22.39
N ARG A 942 -2.94 36.66 -21.64
CA ARG A 942 -2.65 38.10 -21.74
C ARG A 942 -1.27 38.42 -21.14
N GLY A 943 -0.40 39.01 -21.96
CA GLY A 943 0.97 39.36 -21.60
C GLY A 943 1.99 38.31 -22.03
N GLU A 944 1.54 37.11 -22.37
CA GLU A 944 2.37 36.04 -22.93
C GLU A 944 2.91 36.47 -24.30
N TRP A 945 4.12 36.02 -24.63
CA TRP A 945 4.83 36.45 -25.83
C TRP A 945 5.60 35.31 -26.48
N LEU A 946 5.79 35.47 -27.80
CA LEU A 946 6.61 34.63 -28.65
C LEU A 946 7.63 35.50 -29.37
N GLU A 947 8.89 35.11 -29.34
CA GLU A 947 10.03 35.85 -29.88
C GLU A 947 10.86 35.00 -30.83
N ALA A 948 11.33 35.61 -31.91
CA ALA A 948 12.40 35.09 -32.74
C ALA A 948 13.61 36.02 -32.73
N THR A 949 14.78 35.48 -32.44
CA THR A 949 16.07 36.18 -32.55
C THR A 949 16.79 35.74 -33.82
N LEU A 950 17.00 36.67 -34.75
CA LEU A 950 17.69 36.42 -36.02
C LEU A 950 19.21 36.40 -35.83
N SER A 951 19.91 35.65 -36.69
CA SER A 951 21.38 35.60 -36.71
C SER A 951 22.04 36.96 -37.02
N ARG A 952 21.35 37.83 -37.77
CA ARG A 952 21.80 39.18 -38.15
C ARG A 952 20.62 40.15 -38.10
N ARG A 953 20.89 41.46 -37.98
CA ARG A 953 19.86 42.50 -38.11
C ARG A 953 19.26 42.45 -39.53
N HIS A 954 17.94 42.43 -39.63
CA HIS A 954 17.22 42.43 -40.90
C HIS A 954 16.22 43.60 -40.96
N PRO A 955 16.03 44.24 -42.13
CA PRO A 955 14.94 45.18 -42.33
C PRO A 955 13.60 44.42 -42.33
N MET A 956 12.64 44.92 -41.55
CA MET A 956 11.30 44.36 -41.40
C MET A 956 10.27 45.47 -41.55
N SER A 957 9.27 45.26 -42.39
CA SER A 957 8.14 46.19 -42.58
C SER A 957 6.77 45.52 -42.35
N TYR A 958 6.77 44.22 -42.06
CA TYR A 958 5.58 43.48 -41.70
C TYR A 958 5.94 42.15 -41.02
N ILE A 959 4.95 41.55 -40.35
CA ILE A 959 4.91 40.13 -40.04
C ILE A 959 3.61 39.51 -40.53
N VAL A 960 3.58 38.19 -40.71
CA VAL A 960 2.35 37.44 -40.91
C VAL A 960 2.17 36.49 -39.74
N VAL A 961 0.99 36.51 -39.13
CA VAL A 961 0.62 35.60 -38.04
C VAL A 961 -0.49 34.69 -38.57
N GLU A 962 -0.31 33.39 -38.43
CA GLU A 962 -1.30 32.37 -38.80
C GLU A 962 -1.82 31.66 -37.55
N GLN A 963 -3.13 31.56 -37.46
CA GLN A 963 -3.85 30.80 -36.45
C GLN A 963 -4.76 29.79 -37.16
N PRO A 964 -5.15 28.66 -36.54
CA PRO A 964 -6.04 27.69 -37.18
C PRO A 964 -7.34 28.37 -37.67
N SER A 965 -7.72 28.13 -38.92
CA SER A 965 -8.88 28.80 -39.55
C SER A 965 -10.22 28.45 -38.90
N ASP A 966 -10.30 27.28 -38.27
CA ASP A 966 -11.43 26.71 -37.55
C ASP A 966 -11.26 26.80 -36.01
N ALA A 967 -10.33 27.63 -35.53
CA ALA A 967 -10.05 27.79 -34.11
C ALA A 967 -11.29 28.27 -33.33
N SER A 968 -11.66 27.53 -32.27
CA SER A 968 -12.65 27.96 -31.29
C SER A 968 -12.11 28.98 -30.30
N THR A 969 -10.78 29.07 -30.18
CA THR A 969 -10.04 30.01 -29.33
C THR A 969 -8.87 30.61 -30.10
N TRP A 970 -8.74 31.93 -30.16
CA TRP A 970 -7.67 32.61 -30.90
C TRP A 970 -7.28 33.94 -30.25
N VAL A 971 -6.05 34.38 -30.51
CA VAL A 971 -5.56 35.72 -30.15
C VAL A 971 -6.29 36.76 -31.00
N THR A 972 -6.93 37.73 -30.37
CA THR A 972 -7.69 38.80 -31.02
C THR A 972 -6.89 40.09 -31.15
N ARG A 973 -5.91 40.32 -30.26
CA ARG A 973 -5.00 41.47 -30.34
C ARG A 973 -3.60 41.14 -29.86
N ALA A 974 -2.61 41.64 -30.60
CA ALA A 974 -1.21 41.51 -30.23
C ALA A 974 -0.42 42.79 -30.53
N GLU A 975 0.67 42.97 -29.80
CA GLU A 975 1.70 43.97 -30.07
C GLU A 975 2.89 43.29 -30.73
N VAL A 976 3.47 43.96 -31.72
CA VAL A 976 4.70 43.54 -32.38
C VAL A 976 5.81 44.44 -31.88
N LEU A 977 6.87 43.84 -31.35
CA LEU A 977 8.06 44.53 -30.87
C LEU A 977 9.27 44.12 -31.72
N VAL A 978 10.12 45.09 -32.03
CA VAL A 978 11.41 44.89 -32.70
C VAL A 978 12.49 45.52 -31.83
N ASP A 979 13.49 44.73 -31.40
CA ASP A 979 14.50 45.15 -30.41
C ASP A 979 13.85 45.84 -29.18
N ASP A 980 12.79 45.22 -28.63
CA ASP A 980 11.97 45.66 -27.49
C ASP A 980 11.16 46.97 -27.68
N ALA A 981 11.24 47.61 -28.85
CA ALA A 981 10.39 48.74 -29.19
C ALA A 981 9.08 48.27 -29.85
N VAL A 982 7.93 48.70 -29.33
CA VAL A 982 6.62 48.42 -29.95
C VAL A 982 6.54 49.14 -31.30
N VAL A 983 6.46 48.37 -32.40
CA VAL A 983 6.38 48.88 -33.78
C VAL A 983 4.98 48.80 -34.37
N ALA A 984 4.11 47.93 -33.83
CA ALA A 984 2.71 47.84 -34.18
C ALA A 984 1.84 47.28 -33.05
N THR A 985 0.55 47.64 -33.08
CA THR A 985 -0.51 46.93 -32.37
C THR A 985 -1.55 46.53 -33.42
N ALA A 986 -1.96 45.26 -33.42
CA ALA A 986 -2.82 44.72 -34.46
C ALA A 986 -3.97 43.89 -33.90
N THR A 987 -5.10 43.95 -34.60
CA THR A 987 -6.21 43.02 -34.42
C THR A 987 -5.95 41.77 -35.28
N LEU A 988 -6.15 40.61 -34.68
CA LEU A 988 -5.94 39.30 -35.28
C LEU A 988 -7.28 38.55 -35.41
N SER A 989 -7.36 37.66 -36.38
CA SER A 989 -8.49 36.76 -36.63
C SER A 989 -7.97 35.32 -36.81
N PRO A 990 -8.84 34.30 -36.77
CA PRO A 990 -8.48 32.98 -37.26
C PRO A 990 -7.97 33.05 -38.70
N GLY A 991 -7.09 32.12 -39.07
CA GLY A 991 -6.39 32.15 -40.35
C GLY A 991 -5.20 33.11 -40.34
N ARG A 992 -4.84 33.61 -41.53
CA ARG A 992 -3.58 34.29 -41.79
C ARG A 992 -3.78 35.81 -41.86
N VAL A 993 -3.10 36.55 -40.98
CA VAL A 993 -3.20 38.01 -40.86
C VAL A 993 -1.84 38.66 -41.06
N ARG A 994 -1.76 39.63 -41.96
CA ARG A 994 -0.55 40.43 -42.21
C ARG A 994 -0.59 41.73 -41.40
N ILE A 995 0.44 41.98 -40.61
CA ILE A 995 0.59 43.17 -39.76
C ILE A 995 1.71 44.05 -40.34
N PRO A 996 1.41 45.17 -41.01
CA PRO A 996 2.42 46.11 -41.50
C PRO A 996 2.88 47.09 -40.40
N PHE A 997 4.12 47.55 -40.48
CA PHE A 997 4.71 48.61 -39.65
C PHE A 997 5.81 49.37 -40.40
N PRO A 998 6.23 50.57 -39.93
CA PRO A 998 7.35 51.28 -40.52
C PRO A 998 8.61 50.40 -40.61
N GLU A 999 9.34 50.49 -41.73
CA GLU A 999 10.55 49.69 -41.91
C GLU A 999 11.52 49.91 -40.75
N THR A 1000 11.76 48.83 -40.01
CA THR A 1000 12.59 48.83 -38.80
C THR A 1000 13.65 47.77 -38.93
N VAL A 1001 14.91 48.13 -38.70
CA VAL A 1001 16.05 47.21 -38.76
C VAL A 1001 16.34 46.68 -37.35
N GLY A 1002 16.00 45.43 -37.10
CA GLY A 1002 16.18 44.80 -35.79
C GLY A 1002 16.69 43.37 -35.88
N ARG A 1003 17.04 42.82 -34.72
CA ARG A 1003 17.51 41.44 -34.57
C ARG A 1003 16.47 40.57 -33.87
N THR A 1004 15.74 41.12 -32.92
CA THR A 1004 14.64 40.40 -32.24
C THR A 1004 13.31 40.86 -32.78
N LEU A 1005 12.39 39.92 -32.93
CA LEU A 1005 10.99 40.14 -33.23
C LEU A 1005 10.17 39.43 -32.17
N ARG A 1006 9.29 40.16 -31.48
CA ARG A 1006 8.41 39.61 -30.45
C ARG A 1006 6.96 39.94 -30.74
N LEU A 1007 6.10 38.92 -30.69
CA LEU A 1007 4.65 39.04 -30.69
C LEU A 1007 4.16 38.90 -29.24
N ARG A 1008 3.65 39.98 -28.64
CA ARG A 1008 3.07 39.98 -27.30
C ARG A 1008 1.55 39.96 -27.38
N VAL A 1009 0.93 38.96 -26.78
CA VAL A 1009 -0.53 38.80 -26.74
C VAL A 1009 -1.12 39.80 -25.75
N THR A 1010 -2.09 40.61 -26.19
CA THR A 1010 -2.78 41.57 -25.31
C THR A 1010 -4.24 41.20 -25.07
N ASP A 1011 -4.86 40.46 -25.98
CA ASP A 1011 -6.22 39.94 -25.80
C ASP A 1011 -6.49 38.71 -26.66
N TYR A 1012 -7.46 37.89 -26.23
CA TYR A 1012 -7.88 36.66 -26.91
C TYR A 1012 -9.37 36.39 -26.70
N GLN A 1013 -9.96 35.52 -27.52
CA GLN A 1013 -11.35 35.11 -27.44
C GLN A 1013 -11.47 33.59 -27.50
N GLY A 1014 -12.41 33.01 -26.74
CA GLY A 1014 -12.72 31.57 -26.71
C GLY A 1014 -12.51 30.93 -25.34
N THR A 1015 -12.88 29.65 -25.23
CA THR A 1015 -12.66 28.82 -24.03
C THR A 1015 -11.58 27.80 -24.33
N GLY A 1016 -10.37 27.99 -23.80
CA GLY A 1016 -9.21 27.13 -24.03
C GLY A 1016 -7.93 27.95 -24.25
N PHE A 1017 -6.94 27.33 -24.91
CA PHE A 1017 -5.67 27.99 -25.26
C PHE A 1017 -5.66 28.37 -26.74
N PRO A 1018 -5.32 29.62 -27.11
CA PRO A 1018 -5.16 29.98 -28.52
C PRO A 1018 -3.89 29.36 -29.10
N ILE A 1019 -3.84 29.16 -30.41
CA ILE A 1019 -2.69 28.57 -31.11
C ILE A 1019 -2.15 29.58 -32.13
N ILE A 1020 -0.86 29.89 -32.04
CA ILE A 1020 -0.13 30.58 -33.11
C ILE A 1020 0.59 29.51 -33.93
N SER A 1021 -0.01 29.15 -35.06
CA SER A 1021 0.48 28.08 -35.94
C SER A 1021 1.76 28.49 -36.67
N GLU A 1022 1.80 29.69 -37.24
CA GLU A 1022 2.98 30.17 -37.98
C GLU A 1022 3.20 31.68 -37.81
N ILE A 1023 4.46 32.09 -37.79
CA ILE A 1023 4.91 33.47 -37.93
C ILE A 1023 5.87 33.57 -39.11
N GLU A 1024 5.55 34.43 -40.07
CA GLU A 1024 6.46 34.77 -41.16
C GLU A 1024 6.99 36.18 -40.98
N ALA A 1025 8.30 36.27 -40.76
CA ALA A 1025 8.99 37.55 -40.65
C ALA A 1025 10.47 37.40 -41.00
N ALA A 1026 11.00 38.28 -41.85
CA ALA A 1026 12.43 38.36 -42.19
C ALA A 1026 13.11 37.02 -42.58
N GLY A 1027 12.35 36.06 -43.09
CA GLY A 1027 12.86 34.72 -43.41
C GLY A 1027 13.19 33.84 -42.20
N ALA A 1028 12.75 34.21 -40.99
CA ALA A 1028 12.90 33.39 -39.78
C ALA A 1028 12.28 32.00 -40.00
N ARG A 1029 13.13 30.98 -39.96
CA ARG A 1029 12.76 29.57 -40.11
C ARG A 1029 13.63 28.72 -39.22
N VAL A 1030 12.98 27.72 -38.63
CA VAL A 1030 13.63 26.62 -37.93
C VAL A 1030 13.20 25.30 -38.58
N ALA A 1031 14.05 24.29 -38.51
CA ALA A 1031 13.74 22.96 -39.01
C ALA A 1031 14.50 21.90 -38.18
N PRO A 1032 13.93 20.69 -37.99
CA PRO A 1032 14.65 19.58 -37.38
C PRO A 1032 15.83 19.15 -38.27
N ALA A 1033 17.06 19.21 -37.75
CA ALA A 1033 18.25 18.67 -38.39
C ALA A 1033 18.45 17.20 -37.99
N ARG A 1034 17.61 16.32 -38.54
CA ARG A 1034 17.48 14.90 -38.12
C ARG A 1034 18.77 14.07 -38.14
N GLU A 1035 19.76 14.43 -38.98
CA GLU A 1035 21.03 13.69 -39.09
C GLU A 1035 22.17 14.29 -38.23
N ALA A 1036 22.16 15.60 -37.97
CA ALA A 1036 23.26 16.30 -37.30
C ALA A 1036 23.21 16.19 -35.76
N SER A 1037 22.03 16.06 -35.16
CA SER A 1037 21.85 16.06 -33.70
C SER A 1037 22.33 14.79 -32.98
N SER A 1038 22.47 13.68 -33.72
CA SER A 1038 22.91 12.39 -33.15
C SER A 1038 24.42 12.31 -32.82
N GLN A 1039 25.21 13.31 -33.24
CA GLN A 1039 26.68 13.29 -33.07
C GLN A 1039 27.22 14.35 -32.12
N GLU A 1040 26.44 15.36 -31.73
CA GLU A 1040 26.93 16.44 -30.87
C GLU A 1040 26.86 16.06 -29.38
N CYS A 1041 27.97 16.35 -28.68
CA CYS A 1041 28.09 16.15 -27.24
C CYS A 1041 27.46 17.31 -26.48
N MET A 1042 26.42 17.00 -25.71
CA MET A 1042 25.68 17.97 -24.92
C MET A 1042 25.82 17.67 -23.43
N THR A 1043 25.77 18.72 -22.61
CA THR A 1043 25.86 18.59 -21.17
C THR A 1043 24.54 18.08 -20.61
N LEU A 1044 24.56 16.91 -19.97
CA LEU A 1044 23.41 16.35 -19.24
C LEU A 1044 23.29 16.96 -17.84
N GLY A 1045 24.44 17.27 -17.24
CA GLY A 1045 24.53 17.75 -15.87
C GLY A 1045 25.98 18.01 -15.47
N THR A 1046 26.23 18.04 -14.17
CA THR A 1046 27.58 18.10 -13.61
C THR A 1046 27.82 16.93 -12.67
N LEU A 1047 29.04 16.42 -12.68
CA LEU A 1047 29.55 15.46 -11.73
C LEU A 1047 30.77 16.07 -11.04
N ASP A 1048 30.67 16.33 -9.74
CA ASP A 1048 31.64 17.09 -8.95
C ASP A 1048 31.96 18.48 -9.54
N GLY A 1049 30.95 19.12 -10.14
CA GLY A 1049 31.07 20.41 -10.81
C GLY A 1049 31.67 20.34 -12.22
N VAL A 1050 32.10 19.17 -12.69
CA VAL A 1050 32.59 18.97 -14.07
C VAL A 1050 31.42 18.61 -14.99
N PRO A 1051 31.28 19.23 -16.18
CA PRO A 1051 30.21 18.90 -17.11
C PRO A 1051 30.22 17.43 -17.54
N LEU A 1052 29.12 16.72 -17.31
CA LEU A 1052 28.90 15.37 -17.79
C LEU A 1052 28.27 15.44 -19.18
N LYS A 1053 29.05 15.10 -20.22
CA LYS A 1053 28.61 15.21 -21.62
C LYS A 1053 28.14 13.87 -22.18
N VAL A 1054 27.00 13.90 -22.84
CA VAL A 1054 26.37 12.74 -23.49
C VAL A 1054 25.92 13.10 -24.90
N ARG A 1055 25.68 12.08 -25.72
CA ARG A 1055 25.11 12.19 -27.06
C ARG A 1055 24.00 11.16 -27.26
N PRO A 1056 22.90 11.49 -27.97
CA PRO A 1056 21.86 10.53 -28.32
C PRO A 1056 22.38 9.37 -29.17
N VAL A 1057 21.85 8.16 -28.93
CA VAL A 1057 22.06 6.99 -29.78
C VAL A 1057 20.91 6.89 -30.77
N GLY A 1058 21.12 7.33 -32.00
CA GLY A 1058 20.10 7.39 -33.05
C GLY A 1058 19.46 8.77 -33.22
N ALA A 1059 18.39 8.84 -34.01
CA ALA A 1059 17.68 10.09 -34.29
C ALA A 1059 16.85 10.57 -33.08
N VAL A 1060 16.74 11.88 -32.91
CA VAL A 1060 15.93 12.51 -31.86
C VAL A 1060 14.60 12.98 -32.46
N ASP A 1061 13.48 12.36 -32.06
CA ASP A 1061 12.14 12.65 -32.57
C ASP A 1061 11.04 12.62 -31.49
N GLY A 1062 10.59 13.78 -31.01
CA GLY A 1062 9.50 13.86 -30.03
C GLY A 1062 9.97 13.75 -28.58
N GLU A 1063 9.07 13.34 -27.67
CA GLU A 1063 9.25 13.54 -26.21
C GLU A 1063 9.62 12.27 -25.43
N GLY A 1064 9.60 11.12 -26.09
CA GLY A 1064 9.83 9.84 -25.43
C GLY A 1064 11.28 9.70 -24.91
N PRO A 1065 11.54 8.74 -24.01
CA PRO A 1065 12.88 8.42 -23.54
C PRO A 1065 13.82 8.05 -24.70
N ARG A 1066 15.09 8.43 -24.61
CA ARG A 1066 16.14 8.21 -25.60
C ARG A 1066 17.37 7.65 -24.92
N LEU A 1067 17.99 6.65 -25.57
CA LEU A 1067 19.28 6.16 -25.14
C LEU A 1067 20.35 7.20 -25.45
N VAL A 1068 21.21 7.47 -24.48
CA VAL A 1068 22.40 8.31 -24.63
C VAL A 1068 23.64 7.57 -24.23
N ALA A 1069 24.76 7.94 -24.86
CA ALA A 1069 26.09 7.48 -24.50
C ALA A 1069 26.97 8.68 -24.10
N GLY A 1070 27.84 8.48 -23.12
CA GLY A 1070 28.84 9.44 -22.70
C GLY A 1070 29.83 9.72 -23.83
N CYS A 1071 30.24 10.97 -23.95
CA CYS A 1071 31.22 11.37 -24.96
C CYS A 1071 32.65 10.98 -24.60
N ASP A 1072 32.97 11.02 -23.30
CA ASP A 1072 34.28 10.74 -22.74
C ASP A 1072 34.15 9.75 -21.58
N THR A 1073 35.25 9.05 -21.27
CA THR A 1073 35.36 8.28 -20.01
C THR A 1073 35.52 9.22 -18.82
N VAL A 1074 34.90 8.86 -17.69
CA VAL A 1074 34.89 9.69 -16.47
C VAL A 1074 35.69 9.00 -15.37
N ARG A 1075 36.79 9.63 -14.93
CA ARG A 1075 37.59 9.16 -13.79
C ARG A 1075 37.05 9.77 -12.49
N LEU A 1076 36.74 8.93 -11.51
CA LEU A 1076 36.34 9.34 -10.17
C LEU A 1076 37.27 8.70 -9.13
N ALA A 1077 37.70 9.48 -8.14
CA ALA A 1077 38.47 8.97 -7.01
C ALA A 1077 37.56 8.23 -6.01
N ALA A 1078 38.14 7.51 -5.05
CA ALA A 1078 37.38 7.04 -3.89
C ALA A 1078 36.85 8.24 -3.08
N GLY A 1079 35.64 8.13 -2.55
CA GLY A 1079 35.02 9.17 -1.72
C GLY A 1079 33.66 9.64 -2.24
N LYS A 1080 33.25 10.83 -1.81
CA LYS A 1080 31.91 11.38 -2.09
C LYS A 1080 31.87 12.08 -3.44
N HIS A 1081 30.80 11.84 -4.19
CA HIS A 1081 30.52 12.46 -5.48
C HIS A 1081 29.13 13.07 -5.53
N ARG A 1082 28.99 14.14 -6.31
CA ARG A 1082 27.74 14.89 -6.47
C ARG A 1082 27.34 14.95 -7.93
N LEU A 1083 26.24 14.30 -8.27
CA LEU A 1083 25.56 14.42 -9.56
C LEU A 1083 24.47 15.48 -9.45
N ARG A 1084 24.52 16.49 -10.32
CA ARG A 1084 23.51 17.55 -10.41
C ARG A 1084 23.04 17.70 -11.85
N SER A 1085 21.74 17.56 -12.05
CA SER A 1085 21.06 17.77 -13.32
C SER A 1085 21.11 19.24 -13.73
N LEU A 1086 21.10 19.49 -15.04
CA LEU A 1086 20.91 20.80 -15.63
C LEU A 1086 19.64 20.79 -16.50
N PRO A 1087 19.00 21.95 -16.76
CA PRO A 1087 17.90 22.00 -17.70
C PRO A 1087 18.32 21.50 -19.09
N GLY A 1088 17.36 21.02 -19.87
CA GLY A 1088 17.54 20.54 -21.25
C GLY A 1088 17.18 19.06 -21.40
N TRP A 1089 18.00 18.17 -20.85
CA TRP A 1089 17.69 16.74 -20.73
C TRP A 1089 17.43 16.38 -19.26
N ALA A 1090 16.34 15.67 -19.00
CA ALA A 1090 16.10 14.98 -17.74
C ALA A 1090 16.50 13.50 -17.89
N ALA A 1091 17.29 12.98 -16.95
CA ALA A 1091 17.66 11.57 -16.94
C ALA A 1091 16.60 10.73 -16.23
N ASP A 1092 16.06 9.72 -16.93
CA ASP A 1092 15.21 8.68 -16.35
C ASP A 1092 16.08 7.59 -15.70
N THR A 1093 17.20 7.28 -16.35
CA THR A 1093 18.20 6.31 -15.88
C THR A 1093 19.59 6.82 -16.23
N LEU A 1094 20.54 6.72 -15.31
CA LEU A 1094 21.95 7.02 -15.56
C LEU A 1094 22.83 5.90 -15.01
N VAL A 1095 23.74 5.43 -15.85
CA VAL A 1095 24.69 4.36 -15.52
C VAL A 1095 26.10 4.88 -15.62
N LEU A 1096 26.88 4.66 -14.57
CA LEU A 1096 28.33 4.74 -14.57
C LEU A 1096 28.87 3.31 -14.55
N ARG A 1097 29.24 2.81 -15.73
CA ARG A 1097 29.74 1.44 -15.94
C ARG A 1097 31.25 1.41 -15.77
N ASP A 1098 31.73 0.60 -14.83
CA ASP A 1098 33.17 0.46 -14.56
C ASP A 1098 33.86 -0.25 -15.72
N THR A 1099 34.86 0.41 -16.29
CA THR A 1099 35.66 -0.13 -17.41
C THR A 1099 36.41 -1.42 -17.05
N LEU A 1100 36.72 -1.67 -15.77
CA LEU A 1100 37.28 -2.94 -15.32
C LEU A 1100 36.35 -4.12 -15.61
N GLY A 1101 35.04 -3.91 -15.49
CA GLY A 1101 34.02 -4.94 -15.69
C GLY A 1101 33.77 -5.28 -17.16
N GLU A 1102 34.21 -4.44 -18.08
CA GLU A 1102 34.11 -4.67 -19.53
C GLU A 1102 35.28 -5.51 -20.05
N ALA A 1103 36.46 -5.36 -19.46
CA ALA A 1103 37.63 -6.18 -19.78
C ALA A 1103 37.51 -7.63 -19.27
N ALA A 1104 36.66 -7.87 -18.25
CA ALA A 1104 36.49 -9.16 -17.60
C ALA A 1104 35.55 -10.14 -18.32
N VAL A 1105 34.73 -9.69 -19.28
CA VAL A 1105 33.83 -10.56 -20.08
C VAL A 1105 33.94 -10.23 -21.56
N PRO A 1106 34.71 -11.01 -22.35
CA PRO A 1106 34.71 -10.87 -23.79
C PRO A 1106 33.34 -11.30 -24.36
N GLY A 1107 32.64 -10.40 -25.06
CA GLY A 1107 31.58 -10.80 -25.99
C GLY A 1107 30.20 -10.15 -25.86
N ARG A 1108 29.96 -9.23 -24.93
CA ARG A 1108 28.81 -8.32 -25.02
C ARG A 1108 29.23 -6.93 -24.58
N ALA A 1109 29.52 -6.07 -25.56
CA ALA A 1109 29.31 -4.65 -25.34
C ALA A 1109 27.88 -4.49 -24.81
N GLY A 1110 27.68 -3.63 -23.83
CA GLY A 1110 26.34 -3.11 -23.56
C GLY A 1110 25.75 -2.51 -24.85
N PRO A 1111 24.46 -2.15 -24.86
CA PRO A 1111 23.88 -1.44 -25.99
C PRO A 1111 24.74 -0.25 -26.44
#